data_AF-A0A1G0YBG4-F1
#
_entry.id   AF-A0A1G0YBG4-F1
#
_cell.length_a   1.000
_cell.length_b   1.000
_cell.length_c   1.000
_cell.angle_alpha   90.00
_cell.angle_beta   90.00
_cell.angle_gamma   90.00
#
_symmetry.space_group_name_H-M   'P 1'
#
loop_
_entity.id
_entity.type
_entity.pdbx_description
1 polymer ?
#
loop_
_entity_poly.entity_id
_entity_poly.type
_entity_poly.pdbx_seq_one_letter_code
_entity_poly.pdbx_strand_id
1 'polypeptide(L)'
;MATDSVCAAVQVRVAGQWADGVSNTTFRYDRYPLVAGTNRIEVTGRDTAGNCATQFLEVVQDTSGDVTAPTLHLDVPRDFILTNGVTNLLNVTTFGSNEVLYLRSNTDDETAEVLFWVETPAATNGPYMGSLVETQVLAEVRLFPGTNLLTAIASDAAGNATTCLVNVVRETNFFFAITDPSAFQTMNCRSTTVHGAASLFLLNASITVNGVATTISNAGDHVEFTTVFPVPLNPEWTYLRAEAILDGRSYHADPPIKGYEILQWSSSGDWKWTEHYFYKNPSSQPYVQHLVWHDIFETSWDSLTCIRRQDKTETCDQTDTDYHYTPPVVTHSTSFTSWTSTAYSPQPFPEVRMGEARDSWTWDSEAEVVDYSFNDQYSGELIFIKHWPTQETQLVVFQFPGLNRMYLDSLDPSTITYRGAEGFWYNGNIAFLLSIRTGLRYSISESDFTWPESSYYGPAWMSPYFGSSSEVLKDHTLFIGGVTNEQIITTMKRPDDAANRRYFHYNFNDANPGVCEVPCFATVQPNTPEIQEELRGKINWTIDSVEESSLSWQNGAEGGGVGEYDSLNADWRERAIFTGLPSDNDQFGVKNVTVSNVKGSSQCGSAKLFFARDEYNHPGADSGVTPNWYYYWQQGAVGGGLGDFHYGGTYGDVRGKYDSNTDTLYIYFLAPGSKVAVSVTHKYTNLNFNIGIDADGIDAVAGTVRHEKKHRWIFQNWSTQADSDGDSVPDAQEGIAPYYFRNGDPDTYNLASSIHGSYSSYGDQEFLCRMDEKSFVSDRTKDWAYPGKQYESSSTEY
;
A
#
# COMPACT_ATOMS: atom_id res chain seq x y z
N MET A 1 13.92 -31.10 54.45
CA MET A 1 12.88 -30.18 54.96
C MET A 1 13.56 -29.18 55.87
N ALA A 2 13.29 -27.88 55.69
CA ALA A 2 13.79 -26.84 56.60
C ALA A 2 12.94 -26.84 57.89
N THR A 3 13.58 -26.60 59.03
CA THR A 3 12.91 -26.56 60.35
C THR A 3 12.56 -25.13 60.80
N ASP A 4 12.79 -24.12 59.96
CA ASP A 4 12.55 -22.69 60.21
C ASP A 4 12.07 -21.95 58.93
N SER A 5 11.57 -20.72 59.07
CA SER A 5 10.99 -19.88 58.02
C SER A 5 12.07 -19.41 57.04
N VAL A 6 12.09 -19.97 55.83
CA VAL A 6 13.04 -19.60 54.77
C VAL A 6 12.57 -18.28 54.13
N CYS A 7 13.45 -17.26 54.11
CA CYS A 7 13.09 -15.91 53.68
C CYS A 7 13.20 -15.66 52.17
N ALA A 8 13.83 -16.60 51.47
CA ALA A 8 14.13 -16.56 50.06
C ALA A 8 14.08 -17.99 49.49
N ALA A 9 13.98 -18.08 48.17
CA ALA A 9 14.08 -19.32 47.41
C ALA A 9 15.30 -20.19 47.88
N VAL A 10 15.04 -21.44 48.28
CA VAL A 10 16.08 -22.49 48.48
C VAL A 10 16.94 -22.61 47.23
N GLN A 11 18.26 -22.53 47.39
CA GLN A 11 19.21 -22.60 46.28
C GLN A 11 19.62 -24.06 46.05
N VAL A 12 19.26 -24.63 44.89
CA VAL A 12 19.68 -25.99 44.51
C VAL A 12 20.62 -25.91 43.32
N ARG A 13 21.78 -26.58 43.47
CA ARG A 13 22.75 -26.76 42.40
C ARG A 13 22.96 -28.25 42.13
N VAL A 14 23.08 -28.63 40.86
CA VAL A 14 23.43 -29.99 40.44
C VAL A 14 24.69 -29.88 39.60
N ALA A 15 25.75 -30.61 39.98
CA ALA A 15 27.07 -30.55 39.34
C ALA A 15 27.62 -29.11 39.18
N GLY A 16 27.27 -28.21 40.12
CA GLY A 16 27.69 -26.81 40.13
C GLY A 16 26.82 -25.84 39.32
N GLN A 17 25.81 -26.32 38.58
CA GLN A 17 24.84 -25.51 37.83
C GLN A 17 23.55 -25.30 38.61
N TRP A 18 22.83 -24.19 38.37
CA TRP A 18 21.55 -23.91 39.00
C TRP A 18 20.42 -24.81 38.46
N ALA A 19 19.48 -25.22 39.31
CA ALA A 19 18.27 -25.94 38.92
C ALA A 19 17.03 -25.04 39.13
N ASP A 20 16.36 -24.63 38.04
CA ASP A 20 15.22 -23.70 38.06
C ASP A 20 13.92 -24.38 38.54
N GLY A 21 13.43 -24.06 39.74
CA GLY A 21 12.18 -24.64 40.25
C GLY A 21 11.90 -24.39 41.72
N VAL A 22 12.11 -23.17 42.21
CA VAL A 22 12.05 -22.91 43.65
C VAL A 22 10.66 -22.44 44.10
N SER A 23 10.03 -23.21 44.98
CA SER A 23 8.91 -22.80 45.81
C SER A 23 9.38 -22.59 47.26
N ASN A 24 8.72 -21.70 48.00
CA ASN A 24 9.18 -21.11 49.26
C ASN A 24 9.42 -22.09 50.41
N THR A 25 9.11 -23.39 50.27
CA THR A 25 9.37 -24.41 51.31
C THR A 25 9.76 -25.80 50.79
N THR A 26 9.57 -26.10 49.49
CA THR A 26 9.86 -27.42 48.90
C THR A 26 10.46 -27.25 47.51
N PHE A 27 11.67 -27.79 47.29
CA PHE A 27 12.22 -27.99 45.95
C PHE A 27 11.70 -29.33 45.41
N ARG A 28 10.98 -29.28 44.29
CA ARG A 28 10.55 -30.46 43.54
C ARG A 28 10.91 -30.24 42.08
N TYR A 29 11.72 -31.14 41.56
CA TYR A 29 12.08 -31.20 40.15
C TYR A 29 11.72 -32.58 39.67
N ASP A 30 10.77 -32.70 38.75
CA ASP A 30 10.25 -34.02 38.38
C ASP A 30 11.28 -34.82 37.55
N ARG A 31 12.21 -34.18 36.81
CA ARG A 31 13.27 -34.83 36.01
C ARG A 31 14.48 -33.92 35.75
N TYR A 32 15.63 -34.09 36.41
CA TYR A 32 16.86 -33.31 36.14
C TYR A 32 17.91 -34.18 35.41
N PRO A 33 18.46 -33.76 34.26
CA PRO A 33 19.45 -34.54 33.53
C PRO A 33 20.76 -34.62 34.32
N LEU A 34 21.21 -35.85 34.58
CA LEU A 34 22.51 -36.12 35.18
C LEU A 34 23.57 -36.32 34.08
N VAL A 35 24.83 -36.04 34.39
CA VAL A 35 25.95 -36.43 33.52
C VAL A 35 26.47 -37.80 33.92
N ALA A 36 26.98 -38.59 32.95
CA ALA A 36 27.59 -39.88 33.26
C ALA A 36 28.70 -39.73 34.33
N GLY A 37 28.66 -40.60 35.34
CA GLY A 37 29.52 -40.52 36.52
C GLY A 37 28.84 -39.88 37.73
N THR A 38 29.65 -39.35 38.67
CA THR A 38 29.16 -38.82 39.94
C THR A 38 28.64 -37.39 39.81
N ASN A 39 27.37 -37.19 40.08
CA ASN A 39 26.68 -35.90 40.13
C ASN A 39 26.51 -35.48 41.58
N ARG A 40 27.05 -34.32 41.94
CA ARG A 40 26.88 -33.75 43.28
C ARG A 40 25.73 -32.75 43.29
N ILE A 41 24.69 -33.05 44.04
CA ILE A 41 23.56 -32.16 44.32
C ILE A 41 23.87 -31.39 45.61
N GLU A 42 23.86 -30.07 45.52
CA GLU A 42 24.08 -29.14 46.63
C GLU A 42 22.78 -28.38 46.89
N VAL A 43 22.29 -28.43 48.13
CA VAL A 43 21.08 -27.71 48.55
C VAL A 43 21.46 -26.72 49.65
N THR A 44 21.24 -25.43 49.42
CA THR A 44 21.53 -24.35 50.36
C THR A 44 20.26 -23.58 50.72
N GLY A 45 19.87 -23.60 52.00
CA GLY A 45 18.77 -22.79 52.54
C GLY A 45 19.29 -21.57 53.31
N ARG A 46 18.60 -20.42 53.21
CA ARG A 46 18.94 -19.17 53.90
C ARG A 46 17.76 -18.62 54.71
N ASP A 47 17.98 -18.23 55.96
CA ASP A 47 16.95 -17.62 56.83
C ASP A 47 16.87 -16.08 56.69
N THR A 48 15.85 -15.45 57.30
CA THR A 48 15.63 -13.98 57.30
C THR A 48 16.78 -13.19 57.92
N ALA A 49 17.60 -13.82 58.78
CA ALA A 49 18.79 -13.21 59.38
C ALA A 49 20.05 -13.38 58.51
N GLY A 50 19.96 -14.11 57.40
CA GLY A 50 21.04 -14.34 56.45
C GLY A 50 21.89 -15.59 56.74
N ASN A 51 21.57 -16.41 57.73
CA ASN A 51 22.30 -17.64 58.04
C ASN A 51 22.02 -18.71 56.97
N CYS A 52 23.02 -19.54 56.64
CA CYS A 52 22.91 -20.57 55.60
C CYS A 52 23.21 -21.98 56.14
N ALA A 53 22.50 -22.97 55.63
CA ALA A 53 22.82 -24.40 55.80
C ALA A 53 22.89 -25.08 54.44
N THR A 54 23.97 -25.84 54.19
CA THR A 54 24.22 -26.53 52.93
C THR A 54 24.30 -28.05 53.14
N GLN A 55 23.60 -28.81 52.30
CA GLN A 55 23.66 -30.28 52.26
C GLN A 55 24.13 -30.77 50.90
N PHE A 56 24.80 -31.92 50.88
CA PHE A 56 25.26 -32.58 49.66
C PHE A 56 24.65 -33.98 49.52
N LEU A 57 24.30 -34.35 48.29
CA LEU A 57 23.93 -35.69 47.88
C LEU A 57 24.73 -36.05 46.63
N GLU A 58 25.39 -37.21 46.63
CA GLU A 58 26.07 -37.74 45.44
C GLU A 58 25.20 -38.80 44.78
N VAL A 59 24.93 -38.61 43.49
CA VAL A 59 24.16 -39.54 42.66
C VAL A 59 25.06 -39.98 41.50
N VAL A 60 25.33 -41.27 41.39
CA VAL A 60 26.15 -41.82 40.30
C VAL A 60 25.23 -42.31 39.20
N GLN A 61 25.39 -41.75 38.00
CA GLN A 61 24.77 -42.27 36.78
C GLN A 61 25.78 -43.19 36.08
N ASP A 62 25.58 -44.50 36.19
CA ASP A 62 26.41 -45.51 35.54
C ASP A 62 25.72 -46.00 34.26
N THR A 63 26.30 -45.68 33.10
CA THR A 63 25.79 -46.05 31.78
C THR A 63 26.59 -47.19 31.14
N SER A 64 27.58 -47.75 31.84
CA SER A 64 28.58 -48.67 31.27
C SER A 64 28.07 -50.07 30.89
N GLY A 65 26.82 -50.40 31.24
CA GLY A 65 26.16 -51.67 30.91
C GLY A 65 25.08 -51.56 29.84
N ASP A 66 24.74 -50.36 29.38
CA ASP A 66 23.68 -50.15 28.39
C ASP A 66 24.25 -50.10 26.96
N VAL A 67 23.86 -51.08 26.16
CA VAL A 67 24.27 -51.25 24.75
C VAL A 67 23.08 -51.22 23.79
N THR A 68 21.88 -50.89 24.30
CA THR A 68 20.64 -50.99 23.52
C THR A 68 20.21 -49.60 23.11
N ALA A 69 20.31 -49.29 21.81
CA ALA A 69 19.81 -48.02 21.30
C ALA A 69 18.29 -47.88 21.48
N PRO A 70 17.79 -46.66 21.75
CA PRO A 70 16.36 -46.40 21.82
C PRO A 70 15.72 -46.65 20.46
N THR A 71 14.55 -47.27 20.42
CA THR A 71 13.74 -47.36 19.21
C THR A 71 13.16 -45.99 18.87
N LEU A 72 13.11 -45.65 17.58
CA LEU A 72 12.45 -44.44 17.12
C LEU A 72 11.48 -44.79 16.01
N HIS A 73 10.20 -44.54 16.28
CA HIS A 73 9.13 -44.72 15.31
C HIS A 73 8.57 -43.37 14.88
N LEU A 74 8.94 -42.92 13.69
CA LEU A 74 8.35 -41.72 13.10
C LEU A 74 6.92 -41.99 12.64
N ASP A 75 5.96 -41.37 13.31
CA ASP A 75 4.57 -41.28 12.87
C ASP A 75 4.43 -40.07 11.92
N VAL A 76 5.25 -40.11 10.86
CA VAL A 76 4.99 -39.29 9.68
C VAL A 76 3.72 -39.84 9.03
N PRO A 77 2.78 -39.00 8.57
CA PRO A 77 1.57 -39.48 7.91
C PRO A 77 1.92 -40.55 6.87
N ARG A 78 1.53 -41.80 7.14
CA ARG A 78 1.88 -42.97 6.32
C ARG A 78 1.00 -43.03 5.09
N ASP A 79 1.18 -42.05 4.23
CA ASP A 79 0.28 -41.79 3.13
C ASP A 79 1.05 -41.87 1.81
N PHE A 80 1.74 -43.00 1.56
CA PHE A 80 1.82 -43.74 0.27
C PHE A 80 2.90 -44.84 0.22
N ILE A 81 2.56 -45.98 -0.39
CA ILE A 81 3.50 -46.82 -1.13
C ILE A 81 3.87 -46.06 -2.43
N LEU A 82 5.16 -46.02 -2.77
CA LEU A 82 5.71 -45.35 -3.96
C LEU A 82 5.05 -45.84 -5.27
N THR A 83 4.30 -44.96 -5.92
CA THR A 83 4.20 -44.95 -7.39
C THR A 83 4.48 -43.51 -7.85
N ASN A 84 5.56 -43.29 -8.60
CA ASN A 84 5.96 -42.01 -9.21
C ASN A 84 6.43 -40.83 -8.31
N GLY A 85 6.87 -41.08 -7.07
CA GLY A 85 7.88 -40.21 -6.42
C GLY A 85 7.45 -38.92 -5.72
N VAL A 86 6.27 -38.85 -5.08
CA VAL A 86 5.84 -37.68 -4.27
C VAL A 86 5.28 -38.11 -2.90
N THR A 87 5.65 -37.44 -1.80
CA THR A 87 5.16 -37.70 -0.42
C THR A 87 4.84 -36.42 0.37
N ASN A 88 3.66 -36.40 1.02
CA ASN A 88 3.10 -35.46 2.02
C ASN A 88 2.57 -34.05 1.63
N LEU A 89 1.34 -33.75 2.06
CA LEU A 89 0.66 -32.45 2.04
C LEU A 89 0.08 -32.19 3.44
N LEU A 90 0.37 -31.02 4.02
CA LEU A 90 -0.11 -30.58 5.33
C LEU A 90 -1.65 -30.41 5.31
N ASN A 91 -2.32 -31.01 6.28
CA ASN A 91 -3.76 -30.89 6.47
C ASN A 91 -4.07 -29.84 7.55
N VAL A 92 -3.98 -28.54 7.24
CA VAL A 92 -4.88 -27.47 7.74
C VAL A 92 -4.72 -26.22 6.88
N THR A 93 -5.82 -25.71 6.34
CA THR A 93 -6.10 -24.34 5.87
C THR A 93 -5.02 -23.61 5.05
N THR A 94 -5.42 -23.27 3.82
CA THR A 94 -4.88 -22.19 2.99
C THR A 94 -4.64 -20.92 3.82
N PHE A 95 -3.43 -20.70 4.32
CA PHE A 95 -2.71 -19.42 4.42
C PHE A 95 -1.34 -19.71 5.04
N GLY A 96 -0.29 -19.25 4.36
CA GLY A 96 1.09 -19.38 4.84
C GLY A 96 1.90 -20.31 3.94
N SER A 97 3.06 -19.82 3.57
CA SER A 97 4.15 -20.47 2.85
C SER A 97 4.71 -21.70 3.58
N ASN A 98 3.94 -22.39 4.44
CA ASN A 98 4.39 -23.08 5.63
C ASN A 98 5.42 -24.16 5.30
N GLU A 99 6.67 -23.70 5.34
CA GLU A 99 7.85 -24.54 5.34
C GLU A 99 7.90 -25.42 6.59
N VAL A 100 7.06 -25.19 7.60
CA VAL A 100 7.09 -25.93 8.86
C VAL A 100 6.26 -27.23 8.77
N LEU A 101 6.89 -28.37 9.06
CA LEU A 101 6.28 -29.68 9.26
C LEU A 101 6.30 -30.04 10.75
N TYR A 102 5.13 -30.30 11.33
CA TYR A 102 5.00 -30.84 12.69
C TYR A 102 5.10 -32.35 12.65
N LEU A 103 5.93 -32.91 13.54
CA LEU A 103 6.24 -34.33 13.62
C LEU A 103 5.70 -34.89 14.92
N ARG A 104 5.10 -36.07 14.81
CA ARG A 104 4.81 -36.96 15.93
C ARG A 104 5.65 -38.21 15.77
N SER A 105 6.26 -38.67 16.86
CA SER A 105 6.96 -39.95 16.87
C SER A 105 6.89 -40.60 18.25
N ASN A 106 7.32 -41.85 18.33
CA ASN A 106 7.39 -42.59 19.57
C ASN A 106 8.79 -43.16 19.76
N THR A 107 9.26 -43.14 21.00
CA THR A 107 10.49 -43.78 21.48
C THR A 107 10.14 -44.70 22.64
N ASP A 108 10.84 -45.82 22.81
CA ASP A 108 10.69 -46.69 23.98
C ASP A 108 11.53 -46.23 25.18
N ASP A 109 12.38 -45.21 24.99
CA ASP A 109 13.16 -44.57 26.05
C ASP A 109 12.73 -43.12 26.25
N GLU A 110 12.14 -42.84 27.41
CA GLU A 110 11.68 -41.50 27.84
C GLU A 110 12.82 -40.53 28.18
N THR A 111 14.07 -41.01 28.21
CA THR A 111 15.29 -40.23 28.44
C THR A 111 16.10 -39.95 27.18
N ALA A 112 15.66 -40.47 26.03
CA ALA A 112 16.36 -40.28 24.77
C ALA A 112 16.32 -38.82 24.27
N GLU A 113 17.46 -38.33 23.80
CA GLU A 113 17.56 -37.08 23.03
C GLU A 113 17.19 -37.37 21.58
N VAL A 114 16.17 -36.67 21.06
CA VAL A 114 15.71 -36.85 19.67
C VAL A 114 15.95 -35.59 18.85
N LEU A 115 16.77 -35.72 17.79
CA LEU A 115 17.18 -34.64 16.90
C LEU A 115 16.73 -34.90 15.46
N PHE A 116 16.35 -33.84 14.75
CA PHE A 116 15.90 -33.90 13.36
C PHE A 116 16.72 -33.00 12.43
N TRP A 117 17.03 -33.48 11.24
CA TRP A 117 17.63 -32.72 10.14
C TRP A 117 16.77 -32.85 8.89
N VAL A 118 16.72 -31.79 8.10
CA VAL A 118 16.09 -31.82 6.78
C VAL A 118 17.15 -31.51 5.74
N GLU A 119 17.27 -32.38 4.75
CA GLU A 119 18.29 -32.31 3.70
C GLU A 119 17.67 -32.30 2.31
N THR A 120 18.31 -31.58 1.40
CA THR A 120 18.11 -31.67 -0.04
C THR A 120 19.48 -31.80 -0.71
N PRO A 121 19.56 -32.07 -2.01
CA PRO A 121 20.83 -32.02 -2.73
C PRO A 121 21.56 -30.66 -2.65
N ALA A 122 20.85 -29.57 -2.30
CA ALA A 122 21.38 -28.21 -2.33
C ALA A 122 21.56 -27.56 -0.94
N ALA A 123 20.89 -28.08 0.10
CA ALA A 123 20.85 -27.44 1.42
C ALA A 123 20.47 -28.42 2.53
N THR A 124 20.89 -28.10 3.75
CA THR A 124 20.55 -28.81 4.99
C THR A 124 20.13 -27.79 6.04
N ASN A 125 19.14 -28.12 6.87
CA ASN A 125 18.81 -27.37 8.08
C ASN A 125 18.56 -28.32 9.28
N GLY A 126 18.58 -27.75 10.49
CA GLY A 126 18.63 -28.49 11.76
C GLY A 126 20.01 -28.40 12.45
N PRO A 127 20.21 -29.08 13.59
CA PRO A 127 19.26 -29.96 14.26
C PRO A 127 18.04 -29.22 14.83
N TYR A 128 16.85 -29.79 14.66
CA TYR A 128 15.65 -29.46 15.41
C TYR A 128 15.52 -30.43 16.58
N MET A 129 15.24 -29.92 17.78
CA MET A 129 15.10 -30.75 18.98
C MET A 129 13.65 -31.20 19.15
N GLY A 130 13.45 -32.50 19.36
CA GLY A 130 12.15 -33.08 19.71
C GLY A 130 11.84 -32.92 21.19
N SER A 131 10.61 -32.50 21.49
CA SER A 131 10.09 -32.46 22.85
C SER A 131 9.50 -33.81 23.23
N LEU A 132 10.04 -34.44 24.28
CA LEU A 132 9.53 -35.71 24.80
C LEU A 132 8.46 -35.49 25.87
N VAL A 133 7.32 -36.15 25.68
CA VAL A 133 6.27 -36.31 26.69
C VAL A 133 6.04 -37.81 26.86
N GLU A 134 6.61 -38.36 27.94
CA GLU A 134 6.70 -39.81 28.17
C GLU A 134 7.46 -40.50 27.02
N THR A 135 6.80 -41.38 26.28
CA THR A 135 7.34 -42.11 25.11
C THR A 135 7.00 -41.42 23.78
N GLN A 136 6.27 -40.30 23.81
CA GLN A 136 5.89 -39.56 22.62
C GLN A 136 6.83 -38.37 22.39
N VAL A 137 7.28 -38.20 21.15
CA VAL A 137 8.13 -37.10 20.71
C VAL A 137 7.31 -36.19 19.78
N LEU A 138 7.35 -34.89 20.05
CA LEU A 138 6.75 -33.84 19.23
C LEU A 138 7.85 -32.89 18.73
N ALA A 139 7.88 -32.58 17.44
CA ALA A 139 8.87 -31.67 16.89
C ALA A 139 8.30 -30.80 15.76
N GLU A 140 8.99 -29.71 15.45
CA GLU A 140 8.76 -28.92 14.24
C GLU A 140 10.05 -28.86 13.42
N VAL A 141 9.94 -29.03 12.10
CA VAL A 141 11.09 -28.97 11.17
C VAL A 141 10.74 -28.08 9.98
N ARG A 142 11.73 -27.43 9.36
CA ARG A 142 11.47 -26.62 8.16
C ARG A 142 11.90 -27.35 6.88
N LEU A 143 11.01 -27.43 5.90
CA LEU A 143 11.17 -28.08 4.61
C LEU A 143 11.58 -27.07 3.53
N PHE A 144 12.57 -27.45 2.73
CA PHE A 144 12.90 -26.77 1.49
C PHE A 144 11.86 -27.08 0.40
N PRO A 145 11.70 -26.22 -0.62
CA PRO A 145 10.93 -26.57 -1.82
C PRO A 145 11.43 -27.87 -2.47
N GLY A 146 10.52 -28.74 -2.91
CA GLY A 146 10.85 -30.01 -3.55
C GLY A 146 11.05 -31.16 -2.55
N THR A 147 11.86 -32.15 -2.94
CA THR A 147 12.08 -33.36 -2.13
C THR A 147 13.10 -33.13 -1.03
N ASN A 148 12.71 -33.42 0.21
CA ASN A 148 13.48 -33.33 1.42
C ASN A 148 13.72 -34.73 2.01
N LEU A 149 14.92 -35.01 2.47
CA LEU A 149 15.24 -36.16 3.31
C LEU A 149 15.21 -35.71 4.77
N LEU A 150 14.21 -36.15 5.52
CA LEU A 150 14.12 -35.98 6.97
C LEU A 150 14.91 -37.11 7.65
N THR A 151 15.92 -36.71 8.41
CA THR A 151 16.75 -37.60 9.23
C THR A 151 16.42 -37.35 10.70
N ALA A 152 15.92 -38.36 11.40
CA ALA A 152 15.70 -38.30 12.84
C ALA A 152 16.65 -39.24 13.57
N ILE A 153 17.26 -38.78 14.65
CA ILE A 153 18.21 -39.53 15.48
C ILE A 153 17.73 -39.51 16.92
N ALA A 154 17.48 -40.66 17.52
CA ALA A 154 17.24 -40.80 18.96
C ALA A 154 18.48 -41.38 19.63
N SER A 155 18.99 -40.74 20.68
CA SER A 155 20.19 -41.18 21.41
C SER A 155 19.92 -41.26 22.91
N ASP A 156 20.34 -42.34 23.57
CA ASP A 156 20.22 -42.46 25.03
C ASP A 156 21.41 -41.82 25.77
N ALA A 157 21.37 -41.82 27.11
CA ALA A 157 22.44 -41.30 27.95
C ALA A 157 23.75 -42.12 27.90
N ALA A 158 23.72 -43.36 27.39
CA ALA A 158 24.89 -44.20 27.16
C ALA A 158 25.56 -43.94 25.80
N GLY A 159 24.92 -43.14 24.94
CA GLY A 159 25.38 -42.79 23.61
C GLY A 159 24.99 -43.80 22.53
N ASN A 160 24.10 -44.75 22.83
CA ASN A 160 23.53 -45.62 21.80
C ASN A 160 22.49 -44.81 21.02
N ALA A 161 22.47 -44.96 19.69
CA ALA A 161 21.59 -44.16 18.84
C ALA A 161 20.89 -44.98 17.74
N THR A 162 19.67 -44.57 17.41
CA THR A 162 18.89 -45.07 16.28
C THR A 162 18.61 -43.95 15.29
N THR A 163 18.77 -44.22 14.00
CA THR A 163 18.47 -43.28 12.91
C THR A 163 17.26 -43.74 12.11
N CYS A 164 16.33 -42.83 11.84
CA CYS A 164 15.18 -43.01 10.96
C CYS A 164 15.24 -42.00 9.80
N LEU A 165 15.00 -42.47 8.58
CA LEU A 165 15.07 -41.65 7.35
C LEU A 165 13.72 -41.67 6.64
N VAL A 166 13.20 -40.49 6.28
CA VAL A 166 11.92 -40.33 5.58
C VAL A 166 12.06 -39.28 4.47
N ASN A 167 11.58 -39.58 3.26
CA ASN A 167 11.45 -38.56 2.22
C ASN A 167 10.12 -37.79 2.34
N VAL A 168 10.19 -36.46 2.29
CA VAL A 168 9.06 -35.53 2.36
C VAL A 168 9.16 -34.52 1.20
N VAL A 169 8.13 -34.40 0.38
CA VAL A 169 8.09 -33.46 -0.75
C VAL A 169 7.24 -32.24 -0.38
N ARG A 170 7.83 -31.04 -0.46
CA ARG A 170 7.11 -29.77 -0.38
C ARG A 170 6.81 -29.26 -1.78
N GLU A 171 5.58 -29.43 -2.25
CA GLU A 171 5.13 -28.85 -3.51
C GLU A 171 4.77 -27.36 -3.32
N THR A 172 5.40 -26.47 -4.09
CA THR A 172 5.18 -25.02 -4.00
C THR A 172 4.18 -24.51 -5.03
N ASN A 173 3.79 -25.32 -6.01
CA ASN A 173 2.87 -24.95 -7.09
C ASN A 173 1.46 -25.52 -6.90
N PHE A 174 1.17 -26.10 -5.74
CA PHE A 174 -0.16 -26.55 -5.37
C PHE A 174 -0.98 -25.37 -4.84
N PHE A 175 -2.13 -25.11 -5.45
CA PHE A 175 -3.14 -24.20 -4.95
C PHE A 175 -4.54 -24.78 -5.19
N PHE A 176 -5.46 -24.45 -4.30
CA PHE A 176 -6.88 -24.74 -4.41
C PHE A 176 -7.59 -23.61 -3.68
N ALA A 177 -8.44 -22.85 -4.38
CA ALA A 177 -9.02 -21.62 -3.86
C ALA A 177 -10.43 -21.39 -4.43
N ILE A 178 -11.35 -20.91 -3.59
CA ILE A 178 -12.58 -20.25 -4.06
C ILE A 178 -12.17 -18.84 -4.52
N THR A 179 -12.51 -18.45 -5.74
CA THR A 179 -12.15 -17.13 -6.30
C THR A 179 -13.30 -16.14 -6.22
N ASP A 180 -14.54 -16.62 -6.18
CA ASP A 180 -15.77 -15.82 -6.03
C ASP A 180 -16.87 -16.64 -5.33
N PRO A 181 -17.59 -16.08 -4.34
CA PRO A 181 -17.42 -14.75 -3.77
C PRO A 181 -16.14 -14.62 -2.92
N SER A 182 -15.65 -13.39 -2.74
CA SER A 182 -14.50 -13.15 -1.87
C SER A 182 -14.86 -13.35 -0.39
N ALA A 183 -13.88 -13.69 0.46
CA ALA A 183 -14.11 -13.77 1.90
C ALA A 183 -14.73 -12.46 2.42
N PHE A 184 -15.70 -12.58 3.34
CA PHE A 184 -16.45 -11.47 3.95
C PHE A 184 -17.25 -10.56 2.98
N GLN A 185 -17.47 -10.99 1.73
CA GLN A 185 -18.32 -10.24 0.81
C GLN A 185 -19.76 -10.16 1.32
N THR A 186 -20.27 -8.95 1.52
CA THR A 186 -21.70 -8.71 1.79
C THR A 186 -22.50 -8.91 0.52
N MET A 187 -23.52 -9.76 0.56
CA MET A 187 -24.36 -10.06 -0.60
C MET A 187 -25.83 -9.95 -0.25
N ASN A 188 -26.61 -9.31 -1.13
CA ASN A 188 -28.06 -9.18 -0.97
C ASN A 188 -28.80 -10.29 -1.73
N CYS A 189 -28.49 -11.55 -1.40
CA CYS A 189 -29.10 -12.73 -2.01
C CYS A 189 -29.20 -13.88 -1.01
N ARG A 190 -30.05 -14.88 -1.29
CA ARG A 190 -30.24 -16.07 -0.45
C ARG A 190 -29.38 -17.27 -0.87
N SER A 191 -28.68 -17.15 -1.99
CA SER A 191 -27.80 -18.17 -2.56
C SER A 191 -26.88 -17.54 -3.59
N THR A 192 -25.68 -18.08 -3.79
CA THR A 192 -24.74 -17.61 -4.82
C THR A 192 -24.10 -18.75 -5.58
N THR A 193 -23.76 -18.53 -6.85
CA THR A 193 -22.81 -19.39 -7.56
C THR A 193 -21.42 -19.19 -6.97
N VAL A 194 -20.66 -20.26 -6.78
CA VAL A 194 -19.28 -20.18 -6.29
C VAL A 194 -18.34 -20.62 -7.40
N HIS A 195 -17.33 -19.79 -7.67
CA HIS A 195 -16.26 -20.06 -8.61
C HIS A 195 -14.96 -20.27 -7.85
N GLY A 196 -14.05 -21.06 -8.43
CA GLY A 196 -12.72 -21.24 -7.89
C GLY A 196 -11.72 -21.75 -8.90
N ALA A 197 -10.46 -21.76 -8.49
CA ALA A 197 -9.33 -22.19 -9.27
C ALA A 197 -8.44 -23.14 -8.45
N ALA A 198 -7.85 -24.11 -9.13
CA ALA A 198 -7.04 -25.15 -8.51
C ALA A 198 -5.88 -25.58 -9.43
N SER A 199 -4.81 -26.13 -8.88
CA SER A 199 -3.73 -26.69 -9.69
C SER A 199 -4.23 -27.81 -10.61
N LEU A 200 -3.56 -27.98 -11.77
CA LEU A 200 -3.83 -29.05 -12.75
C LEU A 200 -3.91 -30.46 -12.16
N PHE A 201 -3.28 -30.70 -11.02
CA PHE A 201 -3.38 -31.95 -10.27
C PHE A 201 -4.83 -32.33 -9.90
N LEU A 202 -5.72 -31.35 -9.67
CA LEU A 202 -7.11 -31.58 -9.29
C LEU A 202 -8.07 -31.73 -10.50
N LEU A 203 -7.55 -31.84 -11.73
CA LEU A 203 -8.37 -31.97 -12.94
C LEU A 203 -9.34 -33.17 -12.90
N ASN A 204 -8.94 -34.25 -12.23
CA ASN A 204 -9.75 -35.47 -12.11
C ASN A 204 -10.42 -35.62 -10.72
N ALA A 205 -10.39 -34.58 -9.89
CA ALA A 205 -11.02 -34.61 -8.58
C ALA A 205 -12.54 -34.44 -8.67
N SER A 206 -13.26 -34.86 -7.63
CA SER A 206 -14.65 -34.47 -7.40
C SER A 206 -14.69 -33.26 -6.48
N ILE A 207 -14.96 -32.07 -7.01
CA ILE A 207 -15.01 -30.84 -6.21
C ILE A 207 -16.47 -30.50 -5.84
N THR A 208 -16.71 -30.24 -4.55
CA THR A 208 -17.97 -29.71 -4.02
C THR A 208 -17.73 -28.42 -3.23
N VAL A 209 -18.73 -27.55 -3.10
CA VAL A 209 -18.71 -26.41 -2.19
C VAL A 209 -19.91 -26.52 -1.25
N ASN A 210 -19.67 -26.66 0.05
CA ASN A 210 -20.72 -26.94 1.05
C ASN A 210 -21.65 -28.10 0.64
N GLY A 211 -21.08 -29.14 0.02
CA GLY A 211 -21.82 -30.29 -0.50
C GLY A 211 -22.51 -30.07 -1.86
N VAL A 212 -22.44 -28.87 -2.44
CA VAL A 212 -22.94 -28.60 -3.81
C VAL A 212 -21.86 -28.98 -4.83
N ALA A 213 -22.16 -29.89 -5.76
CA ALA A 213 -21.22 -30.31 -6.79
C ALA A 213 -20.75 -29.16 -7.70
N THR A 214 -19.62 -29.34 -8.38
CA THR A 214 -19.06 -28.34 -9.32
C THR A 214 -18.80 -28.94 -10.71
N THR A 215 -18.82 -28.09 -11.74
CA THR A 215 -18.20 -28.39 -13.04
C THR A 215 -16.73 -28.02 -12.99
N ILE A 216 -15.88 -28.86 -13.59
CA ILE A 216 -14.42 -28.68 -13.61
C ILE A 216 -13.97 -28.51 -15.07
N SER A 217 -13.16 -27.49 -15.36
CA SER A 217 -12.62 -27.20 -16.69
C SER A 217 -11.11 -26.94 -16.65
N ASN A 218 -10.40 -27.40 -17.69
CA ASN A 218 -8.96 -27.16 -17.84
C ASN A 218 -8.73 -25.79 -18.50
N ALA A 219 -8.11 -24.86 -17.78
CA ALA A 219 -7.78 -23.51 -18.25
C ALA A 219 -6.35 -23.40 -18.83
N GLY A 220 -5.63 -24.52 -18.95
CA GLY A 220 -4.28 -24.60 -19.52
C GLY A 220 -3.20 -24.79 -18.47
N ASP A 221 -3.00 -23.79 -17.61
CA ASP A 221 -2.04 -23.81 -16.49
C ASP A 221 -2.70 -24.12 -15.13
N HIS A 222 -4.03 -24.11 -15.07
CA HIS A 222 -4.81 -24.47 -13.89
C HIS A 222 -6.17 -25.07 -14.27
N VAL A 223 -6.93 -25.44 -13.25
CA VAL A 223 -8.30 -25.95 -13.34
C VAL A 223 -9.23 -24.90 -12.75
N GLU A 224 -10.32 -24.62 -13.45
CA GLU A 224 -11.42 -23.82 -12.90
C GLU A 224 -12.54 -24.75 -12.44
N PHE A 225 -13.18 -24.41 -11.32
CA PHE A 225 -14.37 -25.09 -10.85
C PHE A 225 -15.50 -24.10 -10.58
N THR A 226 -16.74 -24.50 -10.83
CA THR A 226 -17.94 -23.67 -10.63
C THR A 226 -19.09 -24.51 -10.11
N THR A 227 -19.81 -24.07 -9.08
CA THR A 227 -20.93 -24.86 -8.52
C THR A 227 -22.05 -25.05 -9.54
N VAL A 228 -22.55 -26.28 -9.67
CA VAL A 228 -23.62 -26.63 -10.63
C VAL A 228 -24.97 -26.03 -10.24
N PHE A 229 -25.14 -25.73 -8.95
CA PHE A 229 -26.26 -24.96 -8.41
C PHE A 229 -25.73 -23.85 -7.49
N PRO A 230 -26.49 -22.77 -7.26
CA PRO A 230 -26.14 -21.78 -6.25
C PRO A 230 -26.09 -22.40 -4.84
N VAL A 231 -25.03 -22.10 -4.08
CA VAL A 231 -24.87 -22.47 -2.67
C VAL A 231 -25.79 -21.59 -1.81
N PRO A 232 -26.67 -22.16 -0.96
CA PRO A 232 -27.52 -21.39 -0.06
C PRO A 232 -26.72 -20.56 0.95
N LEU A 233 -27.22 -19.37 1.27
CA LEU A 233 -26.61 -18.46 2.23
C LEU A 233 -27.52 -18.23 3.43
N ASN A 234 -26.93 -18.20 4.62
CA ASN A 234 -27.58 -17.77 5.86
C ASN A 234 -27.65 -16.23 5.92
N PRO A 235 -28.69 -15.66 6.57
CA PRO A 235 -28.84 -14.22 6.74
C PRO A 235 -27.71 -13.52 7.53
N GLU A 236 -26.99 -14.28 8.34
CA GLU A 236 -25.85 -13.78 9.13
C GLU A 236 -24.54 -14.07 8.39
N TRP A 237 -24.07 -15.31 8.43
CA TRP A 237 -22.82 -15.71 7.82
C TRP A 237 -22.90 -17.13 7.24
N THR A 238 -22.26 -17.30 6.09
CA THR A 238 -22.11 -18.61 5.43
C THR A 238 -20.64 -18.88 5.21
N TYR A 239 -20.12 -19.90 5.88
CA TYR A 239 -18.78 -20.42 5.60
C TYR A 239 -18.83 -21.19 4.29
N LEU A 240 -18.15 -20.71 3.25
CA LEU A 240 -17.99 -21.45 2.00
C LEU A 240 -16.71 -22.28 2.09
N ARG A 241 -16.84 -23.60 2.00
CA ARG A 241 -15.72 -24.53 1.95
C ARG A 241 -15.82 -25.37 0.70
N ALA A 242 -14.82 -25.28 -0.16
CA ALA A 242 -14.64 -26.21 -1.26
C ALA A 242 -13.94 -27.47 -0.74
N GLU A 243 -14.41 -28.63 -1.15
CA GLU A 243 -13.81 -29.93 -0.89
C GLU A 243 -13.57 -30.65 -2.22
N ALA A 244 -12.32 -30.95 -2.53
CA ALA A 244 -11.96 -31.81 -3.66
C ALA A 244 -11.71 -33.23 -3.16
N ILE A 245 -12.29 -34.24 -3.78
CA ILE A 245 -11.99 -35.65 -3.51
C ILE A 245 -11.22 -36.24 -4.69
N LEU A 246 -9.98 -36.64 -4.49
CA LEU A 246 -9.16 -37.31 -5.50
C LEU A 246 -8.49 -38.54 -4.87
N ASP A 247 -8.66 -39.70 -5.50
CA ASP A 247 -8.10 -40.99 -5.05
C ASP A 247 -8.42 -41.33 -3.57
N GLY A 248 -9.62 -40.95 -3.11
CA GLY A 248 -10.08 -41.19 -1.74
C GLY A 248 -9.59 -40.17 -0.70
N ARG A 249 -8.94 -39.08 -1.13
CA ARG A 249 -8.47 -37.99 -0.26
C ARG A 249 -9.29 -36.73 -0.43
N SER A 250 -9.55 -36.04 0.68
CA SER A 250 -10.20 -34.73 0.70
C SER A 250 -9.16 -33.60 0.76
N TYR A 251 -9.28 -32.63 -0.13
CA TYR A 251 -8.57 -31.36 -0.13
C TYR A 251 -9.56 -30.26 0.18
N HIS A 252 -9.14 -29.21 0.86
CA HIS A 252 -10.04 -28.13 1.23
C HIS A 252 -9.52 -26.79 0.77
N ALA A 253 -10.44 -25.93 0.35
CA ALA A 253 -10.15 -24.56 -0.01
C ALA A 253 -11.25 -23.66 0.51
N ASP A 254 -10.82 -22.55 1.10
CA ASP A 254 -11.69 -21.48 1.53
C ASP A 254 -11.49 -20.27 0.59
N PRO A 255 -12.40 -19.30 0.56
CA PRO A 255 -12.16 -18.05 -0.14
C PRO A 255 -10.91 -17.39 0.46
N PRO A 256 -10.04 -16.78 -0.36
CA PRO A 256 -8.90 -16.06 0.16
C PRO A 256 -9.43 -14.97 1.11
N ILE A 257 -8.97 -15.01 2.36
CA ILE A 257 -9.17 -13.94 3.32
C ILE A 257 -8.61 -12.67 2.69
N LYS A 258 -9.51 -11.80 2.25
CA LYS A 258 -9.22 -10.42 1.86
C LYS A 258 -9.94 -9.55 2.89
N GLY A 259 -9.23 -8.56 3.43
CA GLY A 259 -9.76 -7.73 4.51
C GLY A 259 -9.12 -8.06 5.86
N TYR A 260 -9.83 -7.80 6.95
CA TYR A 260 -9.29 -7.93 8.30
C TYR A 260 -9.61 -9.28 8.91
N GLU A 261 -8.57 -9.94 9.40
CA GLU A 261 -8.70 -11.09 10.28
C GLU A 261 -8.42 -10.63 11.70
N ILE A 262 -9.41 -10.79 12.58
CA ILE A 262 -9.20 -10.63 14.02
C ILE A 262 -8.44 -11.85 14.51
N LEU A 263 -7.26 -11.62 15.07
CA LEU A 263 -6.39 -12.69 15.60
C LEU A 263 -6.72 -13.00 17.05
N GLN A 264 -7.01 -11.97 17.83
CA GLN A 264 -7.28 -12.07 19.25
C GLN A 264 -8.02 -10.81 19.73
N TRP A 265 -8.86 -10.95 20.74
CA TRP A 265 -9.31 -9.81 21.52
C TRP A 265 -9.50 -10.20 22.99
N SER A 266 -9.44 -9.20 23.85
CA SER A 266 -9.75 -9.32 25.26
C SER A 266 -10.49 -8.09 25.76
N SER A 267 -11.37 -8.29 26.72
CA SER A 267 -12.05 -7.23 27.46
C SER A 267 -12.14 -7.65 28.92
N SER A 268 -11.71 -6.77 29.81
CA SER A 268 -11.92 -6.86 31.24
C SER A 268 -12.79 -5.70 31.71
N GLY A 269 -13.68 -5.96 32.66
CA GLY A 269 -14.46 -4.94 33.33
C GLY A 269 -14.46 -5.14 34.84
N ASP A 270 -14.44 -4.02 35.57
CA ASP A 270 -14.71 -3.94 37.00
C ASP A 270 -15.95 -3.06 37.15
N TRP A 271 -17.08 -3.69 37.45
CA TRP A 271 -18.36 -3.07 37.67
C TRP A 271 -18.64 -2.99 39.16
N LYS A 272 -18.79 -1.78 39.69
CA LYS A 272 -19.16 -1.55 41.09
C LYS A 272 -20.43 -0.72 41.19
N TRP A 273 -21.42 -1.27 41.86
CA TRP A 273 -22.68 -0.62 42.19
C TRP A 273 -22.81 -0.47 43.71
N THR A 274 -23.20 0.69 44.20
CA THR A 274 -23.38 0.96 45.64
C THR A 274 -24.68 1.73 45.87
N GLU A 275 -25.50 1.26 46.81
CA GLU A 275 -26.76 1.89 47.23
C GLU A 275 -26.73 2.20 48.71
N HIS A 276 -27.27 3.36 49.07
CA HIS A 276 -27.49 3.77 50.45
C HIS A 276 -28.97 4.14 50.63
N TYR A 277 -29.71 3.36 51.41
CA TYR A 277 -31.09 3.65 51.77
C TYR A 277 -31.18 4.32 53.14
N PHE A 278 -31.93 5.42 53.18
CA PHE A 278 -32.28 6.16 54.39
C PHE A 278 -33.79 6.21 54.56
N TYR A 279 -34.35 5.31 55.36
CA TYR A 279 -35.81 5.24 55.56
C TYR A 279 -36.32 6.30 56.56
N LYS A 280 -37.31 7.10 56.15
CA LYS A 280 -37.87 8.26 56.88
C LYS A 280 -39.08 7.95 57.77
N ASN A 281 -39.44 6.68 57.97
CA ASN A 281 -40.72 6.30 58.58
C ASN A 281 -40.87 6.79 60.05
N PRO A 282 -41.95 7.54 60.40
CA PRO A 282 -42.18 8.00 61.77
C PRO A 282 -42.73 6.91 62.73
N SER A 283 -43.08 5.72 62.24
CA SER A 283 -43.71 4.64 63.04
C SER A 283 -42.82 3.42 63.33
N SER A 284 -41.67 3.31 62.65
CA SER A 284 -40.65 2.29 62.85
C SER A 284 -39.29 2.99 62.85
N GLN A 285 -38.42 2.67 63.81
CA GLN A 285 -37.15 3.38 63.99
C GLN A 285 -36.32 3.45 62.69
N PRO A 286 -35.63 4.58 62.42
CA PRO A 286 -34.81 4.72 61.23
C PRO A 286 -33.70 3.67 61.24
N TYR A 287 -33.37 3.14 60.07
CA TYR A 287 -32.20 2.30 59.84
C TYR A 287 -31.56 2.71 58.53
N VAL A 288 -30.26 2.47 58.42
CA VAL A 288 -29.48 2.71 57.19
C VAL A 288 -29.14 1.35 56.59
N GLN A 289 -29.39 1.18 55.30
CA GLN A 289 -28.98 0.00 54.56
C GLN A 289 -27.98 0.39 53.49
N HIS A 290 -26.84 -0.30 53.45
CA HIS A 290 -25.79 -0.12 52.46
C HIS A 290 -25.64 -1.42 51.68
N LEU A 291 -25.85 -1.36 50.37
CA LEU A 291 -25.72 -2.48 49.44
C LEU A 291 -24.56 -2.20 48.50
N VAL A 292 -23.67 -3.17 48.31
CA VAL A 292 -22.57 -3.10 47.33
C VAL A 292 -22.63 -4.35 46.47
N TRP A 293 -22.76 -4.18 45.15
CA TRP A 293 -22.50 -5.22 44.17
C TRP A 293 -21.18 -4.90 43.47
N HIS A 294 -20.33 -5.90 43.32
CA HIS A 294 -19.04 -5.76 42.67
C HIS A 294 -18.79 -6.98 41.77
N ASP A 295 -18.74 -6.72 40.47
CA ASP A 295 -18.62 -7.69 39.39
C ASP A 295 -17.33 -7.45 38.61
N ILE A 296 -16.38 -8.37 38.71
CA ILE A 296 -15.17 -8.37 37.86
C ILE A 296 -15.37 -9.40 36.77
N PHE A 297 -15.23 -9.02 35.50
CA PHE A 297 -15.28 -9.97 34.39
C PHE A 297 -14.05 -9.86 33.48
N GLU A 298 -13.59 -11.00 32.97
CA GLU A 298 -12.53 -11.09 31.97
C GLU A 298 -13.00 -12.01 30.85
N THR A 299 -13.03 -11.50 29.63
CA THR A 299 -13.37 -12.26 28.43
C THR A 299 -12.27 -12.15 27.40
N SER A 300 -11.90 -13.27 26.81
CA SER A 300 -10.90 -13.34 25.74
C SER A 300 -11.33 -14.26 24.62
N TRP A 301 -10.80 -14.05 23.43
CA TRP A 301 -10.96 -14.93 22.28
C TRP A 301 -9.69 -14.89 21.42
N ASP A 302 -9.30 -16.04 20.87
CA ASP A 302 -8.21 -16.15 19.92
C ASP A 302 -8.59 -17.02 18.70
N SER A 303 -8.07 -16.61 17.55
CA SER A 303 -8.32 -17.24 16.24
C SER A 303 -7.70 -18.63 16.08
N LEU A 304 -6.65 -18.96 16.85
CA LEU A 304 -5.96 -20.25 16.75
C LEU A 304 -6.80 -21.37 17.36
N THR A 305 -7.49 -21.08 18.47
CA THR A 305 -8.34 -22.05 19.17
C THR A 305 -9.82 -21.91 18.81
N CYS A 306 -10.25 -20.74 18.33
CA CYS A 306 -11.66 -20.35 18.19
C CYS A 306 -12.43 -20.54 19.52
N ILE A 307 -11.77 -20.39 20.67
CA ILE A 307 -12.40 -20.51 21.98
C ILE A 307 -12.61 -19.11 22.54
N ARG A 308 -13.86 -18.78 22.86
CA ARG A 308 -14.19 -17.66 23.74
C ARG A 308 -14.05 -18.15 25.17
N ARG A 309 -13.18 -17.52 25.94
CA ARG A 309 -13.02 -17.77 27.37
C ARG A 309 -13.64 -16.61 28.13
N GLN A 310 -14.50 -16.95 29.08
CA GLN A 310 -14.84 -16.07 30.17
C GLN A 310 -13.96 -16.53 31.33
N ASP A 311 -12.77 -15.95 31.38
CA ASP A 311 -11.68 -16.38 32.25
C ASP A 311 -12.02 -16.13 33.72
N LYS A 312 -12.89 -15.15 33.99
CA LYS A 312 -13.30 -14.81 35.34
C LYS A 312 -14.63 -14.06 35.32
N THR A 313 -15.56 -14.44 36.20
CA THR A 313 -16.62 -13.55 36.69
C THR A 313 -16.67 -13.71 38.20
N GLU A 314 -16.39 -12.64 38.94
CA GLU A 314 -16.47 -12.61 40.41
C GLU A 314 -17.54 -11.60 40.80
N THR A 315 -18.63 -12.10 41.40
CA THR A 315 -19.71 -11.27 41.96
C THR A 315 -19.59 -11.29 43.48
N CYS A 316 -19.51 -10.11 44.07
CA CYS A 316 -19.51 -9.88 45.51
C CYS A 316 -20.69 -8.99 45.90
N ASP A 317 -21.60 -9.52 46.71
CA ASP A 317 -22.73 -8.79 47.27
C ASP A 317 -22.47 -8.54 48.74
N GLN A 318 -22.41 -7.29 49.16
CA GLN A 318 -22.30 -6.89 50.56
C GLN A 318 -23.55 -6.13 50.98
N THR A 319 -24.14 -6.53 52.10
CA THR A 319 -25.24 -5.81 52.74
C THR A 319 -24.87 -5.51 54.17
N ASP A 320 -24.83 -4.23 54.49
CA ASP A 320 -24.72 -3.71 55.85
C ASP A 320 -26.05 -3.05 56.23
N THR A 321 -26.68 -3.53 57.29
CA THR A 321 -27.88 -2.88 57.86
C THR A 321 -27.58 -2.43 59.27
N ASP A 322 -27.60 -1.11 59.49
CA ASP A 322 -27.44 -0.50 60.81
C ASP A 322 -28.81 -0.12 61.37
N TYR A 323 -29.27 -0.89 62.34
CA TYR A 323 -30.48 -0.57 63.06
C TYR A 323 -30.14 0.33 64.25
N HIS A 324 -30.75 1.51 64.32
CA HIS A 324 -30.65 2.43 65.46
C HIS A 324 -31.44 1.95 66.70
N TYR A 325 -31.30 0.68 67.07
CA TYR A 325 -31.75 0.15 68.36
C TYR A 325 -30.84 0.64 69.49
N THR A 326 -31.31 0.52 70.73
CA THR A 326 -30.46 0.61 71.93
C THR A 326 -30.46 -0.76 72.61
N PRO A 327 -29.39 -1.56 72.50
CA PRO A 327 -28.13 -1.30 71.81
C PRO A 327 -28.24 -1.44 70.27
N PRO A 328 -27.40 -0.74 69.49
CA PRO A 328 -27.42 -0.84 68.03
C PRO A 328 -27.06 -2.25 67.59
N VAL A 329 -27.76 -2.73 66.55
CA VAL A 329 -27.52 -4.04 65.94
C VAL A 329 -27.11 -3.77 64.50
N VAL A 330 -25.87 -4.15 64.17
CA VAL A 330 -25.38 -4.16 62.79
C VAL A 330 -25.45 -5.59 62.29
N THR A 331 -26.16 -5.81 61.19
CA THR A 331 -26.13 -7.08 60.47
C THR A 331 -25.30 -6.92 59.21
N HIS A 332 -24.27 -7.75 59.08
CA HIS A 332 -23.40 -7.82 57.91
C HIS A 332 -23.63 -9.16 57.20
N SER A 333 -23.96 -9.12 55.92
CA SER A 333 -23.96 -10.30 55.06
C SER A 333 -23.13 -10.04 53.82
N THR A 334 -22.20 -10.95 53.54
CA THR A 334 -21.44 -10.94 52.29
C THR A 334 -21.63 -12.28 51.58
N SER A 335 -21.89 -12.25 50.27
CA SER A 335 -21.89 -13.43 49.43
C SER A 335 -20.91 -13.26 48.27
N PHE A 336 -20.24 -14.36 47.92
CA PHE A 336 -19.26 -14.39 46.83
C PHE A 336 -19.61 -15.53 45.89
N THR A 337 -19.66 -15.24 44.61
CA THR A 337 -19.79 -16.26 43.56
C THR A 337 -18.73 -16.05 42.51
N SER A 338 -18.13 -17.14 42.06
CA SER A 338 -17.17 -17.12 40.96
C SER A 338 -17.44 -18.27 40.01
N TRP A 339 -17.34 -18.00 38.71
CA TRP A 339 -17.41 -19.03 37.69
C TRP A 339 -16.53 -18.68 36.50
N THR A 340 -16.13 -19.70 35.76
CA THR A 340 -15.42 -19.59 34.50
C THR A 340 -16.19 -20.38 33.45
N SER A 341 -16.21 -19.88 32.22
CA SER A 341 -16.86 -20.57 31.11
C SER A 341 -15.97 -20.55 29.88
N THR A 342 -15.99 -21.64 29.12
CA THR A 342 -15.30 -21.72 27.82
C THR A 342 -16.28 -22.25 26.80
N ALA A 343 -16.37 -21.56 25.67
CA ALA A 343 -17.24 -21.94 24.57
C ALA A 343 -16.50 -21.80 23.26
N TYR A 344 -16.67 -22.79 22.37
CA TYR A 344 -16.26 -22.63 20.99
C TYR A 344 -17.07 -21.51 20.34
N SER A 345 -16.39 -20.55 19.73
CA SER A 345 -16.97 -19.42 19.00
C SER A 345 -16.09 -19.16 17.76
N PRO A 346 -16.54 -19.47 16.55
CA PRO A 346 -15.69 -19.44 15.36
C PRO A 346 -15.18 -18.04 15.01
N GLN A 347 -15.96 -16.98 15.29
CA GLN A 347 -15.50 -15.60 15.25
C GLN A 347 -16.56 -14.70 15.93
N PRO A 348 -16.50 -14.49 17.25
CA PRO A 348 -17.42 -13.58 17.91
C PRO A 348 -17.14 -12.16 17.41
N PHE A 349 -18.19 -11.34 17.23
CA PHE A 349 -18.03 -9.89 17.12
C PHE A 349 -17.16 -9.43 18.30
N PRO A 350 -16.01 -8.78 18.04
CA PRO A 350 -15.19 -8.23 19.09
C PRO A 350 -16.04 -7.34 19.98
N GLU A 351 -16.02 -7.58 21.28
CA GLU A 351 -16.70 -6.74 22.25
C GLU A 351 -15.63 -6.12 23.13
N VAL A 352 -14.97 -5.08 22.62
CA VAL A 352 -13.83 -4.46 23.32
C VAL A 352 -14.30 -3.14 23.91
N ARG A 353 -14.26 -3.04 25.23
CA ARG A 353 -14.60 -1.84 25.99
C ARG A 353 -13.36 -1.21 26.60
N MET A 354 -13.33 0.11 26.65
CA MET A 354 -12.20 0.89 27.15
C MET A 354 -12.69 2.08 27.95
N GLY A 355 -11.94 2.49 28.97
CA GLY A 355 -12.19 3.72 29.74
C GLY A 355 -13.04 3.49 30.99
N GLU A 356 -13.72 4.55 31.45
CA GLU A 356 -14.42 4.56 32.73
C GLU A 356 -15.78 5.28 32.63
N ALA A 357 -16.82 4.72 33.25
CA ALA A 357 -18.11 5.38 33.45
C ALA A 357 -18.44 5.45 34.93
N ARG A 358 -18.88 6.63 35.39
CA ARG A 358 -19.30 6.88 36.75
C ARG A 358 -20.69 7.50 36.73
N ASP A 359 -21.61 6.92 37.46
CA ASP A 359 -22.94 7.50 37.63
C ASP A 359 -23.23 7.65 39.13
N SER A 360 -23.95 8.69 39.49
CA SER A 360 -24.46 8.86 40.83
C SER A 360 -25.79 9.57 40.78
N TRP A 361 -26.80 9.01 41.43
CA TRP A 361 -28.08 9.68 41.54
C TRP A 361 -28.62 9.59 42.95
N THR A 362 -29.30 10.65 43.33
CA THR A 362 -30.03 10.75 44.60
C THR A 362 -31.50 10.84 44.28
N TRP A 363 -32.28 10.05 44.99
CA TRP A 363 -33.73 10.12 44.96
C TRP A 363 -34.26 10.40 46.36
N ASP A 364 -35.18 11.37 46.46
CA ASP A 364 -35.90 11.69 47.69
C ASP A 364 -37.42 11.43 47.49
N SER A 365 -37.98 10.58 48.34
CA SER A 365 -39.42 10.39 48.50
C SER A 365 -39.90 10.72 49.91
N GLU A 366 -41.23 10.74 50.09
CA GLU A 366 -41.84 10.90 51.43
C GLU A 366 -41.43 9.79 52.41
N ALA A 367 -41.02 8.62 51.92
CA ALA A 367 -40.73 7.44 52.75
C ALA A 367 -39.23 7.14 52.91
N GLU A 368 -38.38 7.55 51.96
CA GLU A 368 -36.94 7.21 51.93
C GLU A 368 -36.11 8.20 51.10
N VAL A 369 -34.83 8.36 51.43
CA VAL A 369 -33.79 8.88 50.52
C VAL A 369 -32.93 7.71 50.08
N VAL A 370 -32.62 7.61 48.79
CA VAL A 370 -31.70 6.61 48.27
C VAL A 370 -30.61 7.29 47.47
N ASP A 371 -29.35 7.04 47.84
CA ASP A 371 -28.18 7.44 47.07
C ASP A 371 -27.60 6.23 46.35
N TYR A 372 -27.42 6.36 45.04
CA TYR A 372 -26.81 5.36 44.19
C TYR A 372 -25.48 5.89 43.66
N SER A 373 -24.50 5.00 43.57
CA SER A 373 -23.29 5.25 42.80
C SER A 373 -22.89 4.02 42.02
N PHE A 374 -22.42 4.26 40.81
CA PHE A 374 -22.02 3.29 39.82
C PHE A 374 -20.63 3.66 39.33
N ASN A 375 -19.72 2.69 39.26
CA ASN A 375 -18.39 2.89 38.71
C ASN A 375 -18.00 1.66 37.88
N ASP A 376 -17.86 1.88 36.59
CA ASP A 376 -17.41 0.90 35.61
C ASP A 376 -16.02 1.26 35.12
N GLN A 377 -15.09 0.32 35.22
CA GLN A 377 -13.76 0.44 34.61
C GLN A 377 -13.57 -0.67 33.58
N TYR A 378 -13.22 -0.28 32.36
CA TYR A 378 -13.02 -1.21 31.25
C TYR A 378 -11.60 -1.11 30.71
N SER A 379 -11.00 -2.27 30.42
CA SER A 379 -9.75 -2.35 29.67
C SER A 379 -9.88 -3.42 28.60
N GLY A 380 -9.38 -3.14 27.40
CA GLY A 380 -9.55 -4.05 26.29
C GLY A 380 -8.43 -3.93 25.25
N GLU A 381 -8.22 -5.01 24.52
CA GLU A 381 -7.27 -5.08 23.42
C GLU A 381 -7.90 -5.81 22.23
N LEU A 382 -7.70 -5.28 21.02
CA LEU A 382 -8.06 -5.92 19.76
C LEU A 382 -6.81 -6.10 18.90
N ILE A 383 -6.55 -7.34 18.48
CA ILE A 383 -5.42 -7.68 17.63
C ILE A 383 -5.93 -8.21 16.30
N PHE A 384 -5.43 -7.65 15.20
CA PHE A 384 -5.84 -8.04 13.85
C PHE A 384 -4.69 -7.99 12.85
N ILE A 385 -4.90 -8.59 11.69
CA ILE A 385 -4.03 -8.49 10.51
C ILE A 385 -4.90 -8.15 9.29
N LYS A 386 -4.36 -7.33 8.38
CA LYS A 386 -4.99 -7.08 7.08
C LYS A 386 -4.38 -7.99 6.02
N HIS A 387 -5.23 -8.73 5.32
CA HIS A 387 -4.87 -9.56 4.17
C HIS A 387 -5.26 -8.88 2.85
N TRP A 388 -4.35 -8.91 1.89
CA TRP A 388 -4.53 -8.36 0.55
C TRP A 388 -3.61 -9.10 -0.44
N PRO A 389 -3.91 -9.13 -1.76
CA PRO A 389 -3.07 -9.82 -2.74
C PRO A 389 -1.62 -9.33 -2.80
N THR A 390 -1.38 -8.06 -2.46
CA THR A 390 -0.06 -7.43 -2.47
C THR A 390 0.32 -6.91 -1.07
N GLN A 391 1.60 -7.05 -0.71
CA GLN A 391 2.16 -6.45 0.50
C GLN A 391 2.42 -4.96 0.27
N GLU A 392 1.37 -4.15 0.26
CA GLU A 392 1.44 -2.72 0.03
C GLU A 392 0.93 -1.91 1.23
N THR A 393 1.36 -0.65 1.31
CA THR A 393 0.81 0.35 2.23
C THR A 393 -0.30 1.09 1.52
N GLN A 394 -1.50 1.06 2.08
CA GLN A 394 -2.68 1.72 1.52
C GLN A 394 -3.14 2.82 2.47
N LEU A 395 -3.48 3.99 1.92
CA LEU A 395 -4.30 4.95 2.65
C LEU A 395 -5.73 4.45 2.66
N VAL A 396 -6.35 4.41 3.83
CA VAL A 396 -7.70 3.93 4.01
C VAL A 396 -8.54 4.85 4.89
N VAL A 397 -9.84 4.82 4.65
CA VAL A 397 -10.86 5.20 5.63
C VAL A 397 -11.01 4.02 6.59
N PHE A 398 -10.37 4.10 7.75
CA PHE A 398 -10.42 3.06 8.76
C PHE A 398 -11.62 3.27 9.66
N GLN A 399 -12.55 2.33 9.67
CA GLN A 399 -13.84 2.45 10.34
C GLN A 399 -13.88 1.55 11.58
N PHE A 400 -14.53 2.05 12.63
CA PHE A 400 -14.82 1.28 13.84
C PHE A 400 -16.33 1.07 13.96
N PRO A 401 -16.87 -0.06 13.48
CA PRO A 401 -18.27 -0.41 13.69
C PRO A 401 -18.63 -0.42 15.18
N GLY A 402 -19.73 0.25 15.50
CA GLY A 402 -20.23 0.33 16.87
C GLY A 402 -19.48 1.30 17.79
N LEU A 403 -18.52 2.09 17.29
CA LEU A 403 -17.86 3.12 18.10
C LEU A 403 -18.87 4.15 18.59
N ASN A 404 -19.24 4.04 19.87
CA ASN A 404 -20.23 4.89 20.51
C ASN A 404 -19.87 5.13 21.99
N ARG A 405 -20.52 6.14 22.59
CA ARG A 405 -20.62 6.34 24.04
C ARG A 405 -21.87 5.62 24.56
N MET A 406 -21.84 5.17 25.80
CA MET A 406 -22.86 4.28 26.33
C MET A 406 -24.15 5.03 26.73
N TYR A 407 -24.08 6.34 27.00
CA TYR A 407 -25.16 7.05 27.70
C TYR A 407 -25.59 8.43 27.15
N LEU A 408 -25.05 8.93 26.02
CA LEU A 408 -25.35 10.30 25.55
C LEU A 408 -25.62 10.42 24.04
N ASP A 409 -26.64 11.22 23.69
CA ASP A 409 -27.29 11.24 22.36
C ASP A 409 -26.60 12.04 21.25
N SER A 410 -25.34 12.45 21.40
CA SER A 410 -24.59 12.98 20.24
C SER A 410 -23.09 12.90 20.46
N LEU A 411 -22.41 12.09 19.65
CA LEU A 411 -20.97 12.00 19.62
C LEU A 411 -20.43 12.84 18.47
N ASP A 412 -19.64 13.87 18.78
CA ASP A 412 -18.86 14.59 17.77
C ASP A 412 -17.55 13.83 17.52
N PRO A 413 -17.39 13.15 16.36
CA PRO A 413 -16.23 12.32 16.09
C PRO A 413 -14.94 13.13 15.99
N SER A 414 -15.00 14.44 15.73
CA SER A 414 -13.82 15.32 15.72
C SER A 414 -13.15 15.42 17.09
N THR A 415 -13.90 15.16 18.16
CA THR A 415 -13.39 15.13 19.53
C THR A 415 -12.66 13.83 19.88
N ILE A 416 -12.72 12.83 19.00
CA ILE A 416 -12.03 11.55 19.15
C ILE A 416 -10.84 11.53 18.21
N THR A 417 -9.67 11.18 18.73
CA THR A 417 -8.51 10.87 17.89
C THR A 417 -8.10 9.42 18.06
N TYR A 418 -7.62 8.80 16.98
CA TYR A 418 -6.98 7.49 16.99
C TYR A 418 -5.56 7.63 16.44
N ARG A 419 -4.54 7.39 17.28
CA ARG A 419 -3.12 7.60 17.00
C ARG A 419 -2.83 8.99 16.42
N GLY A 420 -3.52 10.00 16.96
CA GLY A 420 -3.42 11.40 16.54
C GLY A 420 -4.16 11.75 15.24
N ALA A 421 -4.83 10.79 14.58
CA ALA A 421 -5.75 11.10 13.49
C ALA A 421 -7.12 11.50 14.06
N GLU A 422 -7.68 12.62 13.61
CA GLU A 422 -9.00 13.11 13.99
C GLU A 422 -10.11 12.24 13.38
N GLY A 423 -11.17 12.01 14.16
CA GLY A 423 -12.31 11.21 13.75
C GLY A 423 -13.31 11.99 12.91
N PHE A 424 -13.99 11.30 12.00
CA PHE A 424 -15.11 11.85 11.23
C PHE A 424 -16.18 10.76 11.00
N TRP A 425 -17.39 11.17 10.64
CA TRP A 425 -18.46 10.24 10.30
C TRP A 425 -18.27 9.66 8.89
N TYR A 426 -18.39 8.35 8.73
CA TYR A 426 -18.40 7.69 7.43
C TYR A 426 -19.23 6.42 7.47
N ASN A 427 -20.23 6.29 6.59
CA ASN A 427 -21.15 5.15 6.54
C ASN A 427 -21.80 4.80 7.90
N GLY A 428 -22.10 5.83 8.71
CA GLY A 428 -22.69 5.66 10.05
C GLY A 428 -21.72 5.18 11.13
N ASN A 429 -20.42 5.07 10.81
CA ASN A 429 -19.36 4.71 11.75
C ASN A 429 -18.42 5.90 11.97
N ILE A 430 -17.74 5.90 13.11
CA ILE A 430 -16.60 6.79 13.31
C ILE A 430 -15.41 6.20 12.57
N ALA A 431 -14.79 7.03 11.75
CA ALA A 431 -13.70 6.66 10.88
C ALA A 431 -12.52 7.61 11.00
N PHE A 432 -11.36 7.14 10.54
CA PHE A 432 -10.09 7.84 10.62
C PHE A 432 -9.29 7.65 9.32
N LEU A 433 -8.58 8.68 8.87
CA LEU A 433 -7.65 8.56 7.74
C LEU A 433 -6.27 8.10 8.19
N LEU A 434 -5.90 6.89 7.80
CA LEU A 434 -4.63 6.29 8.20
C LEU A 434 -4.07 5.34 7.15
N SER A 435 -2.76 5.09 7.23
CA SER A 435 -2.08 4.15 6.33
C SER A 435 -2.01 2.77 6.99
N ILE A 436 -2.53 1.74 6.32
CA ILE A 436 -2.40 0.33 6.73
C ILE A 436 -1.50 -0.41 5.75
N ARG A 437 -0.56 -1.18 6.28
CA ARG A 437 0.29 -2.09 5.52
C ARG A 437 -0.24 -3.51 5.63
N THR A 438 -0.50 -4.14 4.49
CA THR A 438 -0.94 -5.53 4.41
C THR A 438 0.10 -6.48 5.02
N GLY A 439 -0.36 -7.49 5.76
CA GLY A 439 0.47 -8.55 6.33
C GLY A 439 1.13 -8.19 7.67
N LEU A 440 0.91 -6.98 8.19
CA LEU A 440 1.35 -6.61 9.53
C LEU A 440 0.26 -6.88 10.57
N ARG A 441 0.70 -7.34 11.74
CA ARG A 441 -0.14 -7.45 12.95
C ARG A 441 -0.29 -6.07 13.58
N TYR A 442 -1.53 -5.69 13.86
CA TYR A 442 -1.90 -4.47 14.55
C TYR A 442 -2.55 -4.82 15.88
N SER A 443 -2.29 -4.00 16.90
CA SER A 443 -3.03 -3.99 18.18
C SER A 443 -3.74 -2.64 18.33
N ILE A 444 -4.92 -2.65 18.93
CA ILE A 444 -5.70 -1.49 19.34
C ILE A 444 -5.98 -1.63 20.84
N SER A 445 -5.66 -0.58 21.59
CA SER A 445 -5.93 -0.45 23.02
C SER A 445 -6.41 0.96 23.36
N GLU A 446 -6.80 1.18 24.61
CA GLU A 446 -7.20 2.49 25.13
C GLU A 446 -6.17 3.59 24.84
N SER A 447 -4.87 3.26 24.97
CA SER A 447 -3.77 4.20 24.73
C SER A 447 -3.66 4.72 23.30
N ASP A 448 -4.31 4.06 22.33
CA ASP A 448 -4.35 4.51 20.95
C ASP A 448 -5.38 5.63 20.72
N PHE A 449 -6.27 5.90 21.68
CA PHE A 449 -7.34 6.88 21.55
C PHE A 449 -7.15 8.10 22.46
N THR A 450 -7.80 9.20 22.09
CA THR A 450 -8.07 10.33 22.98
C THR A 450 -9.48 10.83 22.70
N TRP A 451 -10.31 10.98 23.74
CA TRP A 451 -11.70 11.45 23.63
C TRP A 451 -12.09 12.23 24.89
N PRO A 452 -13.09 13.12 24.86
CA PRO A 452 -13.48 13.86 26.05
C PRO A 452 -14.31 13.00 27.02
N GLU A 453 -14.14 13.25 28.33
CA GLU A 453 -15.14 12.87 29.35
C GLU A 453 -16.41 13.69 29.07
N SER A 454 -17.55 13.01 29.08
CA SER A 454 -18.85 13.67 29.00
C SER A 454 -19.48 13.71 30.38
N SER A 455 -20.20 14.79 30.70
CA SER A 455 -20.94 14.85 31.97
C SER A 455 -22.37 15.32 31.75
N TYR A 456 -23.31 14.66 32.43
CA TYR A 456 -24.72 15.04 32.49
C TYR A 456 -25.11 15.36 33.93
N TYR A 457 -25.86 16.46 34.08
CA TYR A 457 -26.42 16.91 35.34
C TYR A 457 -27.90 17.21 35.12
N GLY A 458 -28.79 16.40 35.67
CA GLY A 458 -30.21 16.55 35.40
C GLY A 458 -31.10 15.67 36.29
N PRO A 459 -32.41 15.64 36.04
CA PRO A 459 -33.29 14.65 36.66
C PRO A 459 -32.91 13.24 36.19
N ALA A 460 -33.05 12.25 37.08
CA ALA A 460 -32.69 10.88 36.73
C ALA A 460 -33.51 10.36 35.54
N TRP A 461 -32.95 9.59 34.60
CA TRP A 461 -33.73 9.05 33.47
C TRP A 461 -34.87 8.11 33.91
N MET A 462 -34.79 7.52 35.10
CA MET A 462 -35.88 6.77 35.77
C MET A 462 -36.95 7.66 36.44
N SER A 463 -36.85 9.00 36.30
CA SER A 463 -37.70 10.00 36.94
C SER A 463 -39.23 9.89 36.73
N PRO A 464 -39.82 9.33 35.65
CA PRO A 464 -41.28 9.35 35.53
C PRO A 464 -42.03 8.54 36.61
N TYR A 465 -41.34 7.72 37.40
CA TYR A 465 -41.94 6.88 38.44
C TYR A 465 -41.72 7.37 39.88
N PHE A 466 -40.82 8.34 40.09
CA PHE A 466 -40.29 8.67 41.42
C PHE A 466 -40.12 10.20 41.57
N GLY A 467 -40.46 10.76 42.73
CA GLY A 467 -40.60 12.21 43.03
C GLY A 467 -39.47 13.15 42.58
N SER A 468 -38.71 13.75 43.51
CA SER A 468 -37.55 14.59 43.17
C SER A 468 -36.30 13.71 43.05
N SER A 469 -35.66 13.73 41.89
CA SER A 469 -34.41 12.99 41.62
C SER A 469 -33.37 13.88 40.96
N SER A 470 -32.10 13.59 41.20
CA SER A 470 -30.96 14.20 40.51
C SER A 470 -29.94 13.14 40.13
N GLU A 471 -29.37 13.25 38.93
CA GLU A 471 -28.37 12.35 38.36
C GLU A 471 -27.13 13.15 37.95
N VAL A 472 -25.97 12.59 38.24
CA VAL A 472 -24.65 13.04 37.82
C VAL A 472 -23.94 11.87 37.15
N LEU A 473 -24.02 11.86 35.83
CA LEU A 473 -23.36 10.87 34.99
C LEU A 473 -22.07 11.46 34.41
N LYS A 474 -21.01 10.68 34.43
CA LYS A 474 -19.70 10.95 33.84
C LYS A 474 -19.29 9.75 32.99
N ASP A 475 -19.26 9.91 31.68
CA ASP A 475 -18.94 8.83 30.75
C ASP A 475 -17.66 9.16 29.96
N HIS A 476 -16.65 8.32 30.13
CA HIS A 476 -15.41 8.30 29.36
C HIS A 476 -15.15 6.88 28.83
N THR A 477 -16.19 6.22 28.32
CA THR A 477 -16.07 4.88 27.73
C THR A 477 -16.08 4.90 26.19
N LEU A 478 -15.39 3.92 25.60
CA LEU A 478 -15.48 3.59 24.18
C LEU A 478 -15.79 2.10 24.01
N PHE A 479 -16.65 1.80 23.04
CA PHE A 479 -17.00 0.45 22.63
C PHE A 479 -16.53 0.19 21.20
N ILE A 480 -15.79 -0.89 20.95
CA ILE A 480 -15.33 -1.29 19.62
C ILE A 480 -15.92 -2.64 19.25
N GLY A 481 -16.75 -2.64 18.21
CA GLY A 481 -17.40 -3.84 17.65
C GLY A 481 -16.57 -4.56 16.57
N GLY A 482 -15.43 -4.00 16.18
CA GLY A 482 -14.56 -4.52 15.13
C GLY A 482 -13.86 -3.42 14.34
N VAL A 483 -13.29 -3.79 13.19
CA VAL A 483 -12.60 -2.86 12.28
C VAL A 483 -12.94 -3.19 10.83
N THR A 484 -13.19 -2.17 10.02
CA THR A 484 -13.32 -2.29 8.56
C THR A 484 -12.58 -1.13 7.89
N ASN A 485 -12.42 -1.19 6.56
CA ASN A 485 -11.84 -0.07 5.84
C ASN A 485 -12.37 0.06 4.43
N GLU A 486 -12.09 1.23 3.85
CA GLU A 486 -12.20 1.43 2.41
C GLU A 486 -10.94 2.14 1.90
N GLN A 487 -10.38 1.67 0.79
CA GLN A 487 -9.15 2.26 0.24
C GLN A 487 -9.44 3.61 -0.39
N ILE A 488 -8.60 4.60 -0.08
CA ILE A 488 -8.63 5.90 -0.76
C ILE A 488 -7.72 5.84 -1.98
N ILE A 489 -8.34 5.94 -3.16
CA ILE A 489 -7.64 5.93 -4.44
C ILE A 489 -7.77 7.31 -5.08
N THR A 490 -6.65 7.98 -5.27
CA THR A 490 -6.57 9.20 -6.06
C THR A 490 -6.22 8.85 -7.50
N THR A 491 -7.11 9.22 -8.43
CA THR A 491 -6.92 9.01 -9.86
C THR A 491 -6.89 10.36 -10.59
N MET A 492 -5.72 10.75 -11.10
CA MET A 492 -5.55 11.83 -12.05
C MET A 492 -6.46 11.60 -13.26
N LYS A 493 -7.41 12.51 -13.44
CA LYS A 493 -8.24 12.57 -14.63
C LYS A 493 -7.40 13.19 -15.74
N ARG A 494 -7.30 12.47 -16.84
CA ARG A 494 -6.83 13.04 -18.09
C ARG A 494 -8.04 13.51 -18.88
N PRO A 495 -8.21 14.82 -19.15
CA PRO A 495 -9.26 15.34 -20.01
C PRO A 495 -9.47 14.60 -21.34
N ASP A 496 -8.47 13.87 -21.84
CA ASP A 496 -8.44 13.20 -23.13
C ASP A 496 -8.03 11.71 -23.07
N ASP A 497 -8.54 10.93 -22.12
CA ASP A 497 -8.33 9.46 -21.95
C ASP A 497 -8.84 8.58 -23.12
N ALA A 498 -8.76 9.07 -24.35
CA ALA A 498 -8.73 8.23 -25.54
C ALA A 498 -7.39 7.51 -25.57
N ALA A 499 -7.42 6.17 -25.65
CA ALA A 499 -6.30 5.24 -25.51
C ALA A 499 -4.97 5.54 -26.26
N ASN A 500 -4.94 6.55 -27.15
CA ASN A 500 -3.82 6.89 -28.02
C ASN A 500 -3.22 8.29 -27.79
N ARG A 501 -3.75 9.14 -26.89
CA ARG A 501 -3.14 10.46 -26.57
C ARG A 501 -2.57 10.45 -25.15
N ARG A 502 -1.26 10.70 -25.02
CA ARG A 502 -0.52 10.52 -23.75
C ARG A 502 -0.16 11.82 -23.02
N TYR A 503 -0.29 12.99 -23.65
CA TYR A 503 0.23 14.27 -23.13
C TYR A 503 -0.74 15.43 -23.37
N PHE A 504 -0.89 16.30 -22.37
CA PHE A 504 -1.52 17.61 -22.56
C PHE A 504 -0.56 18.57 -23.24
N HIS A 505 -1.02 19.35 -24.20
CA HIS A 505 -0.21 20.38 -24.85
C HIS A 505 -0.62 21.76 -24.34
N TYR A 506 0.28 22.46 -23.67
CA TYR A 506 0.09 23.84 -23.23
C TYR A 506 1.25 24.70 -23.72
N ASN A 507 0.97 25.97 -24.02
CA ASN A 507 1.98 26.88 -24.51
C ASN A 507 1.99 28.18 -23.72
N PHE A 508 3.18 28.78 -23.63
CA PHE A 508 3.30 30.16 -23.22
C PHE A 508 2.58 31.06 -24.23
N ASN A 509 1.79 32.01 -23.72
CA ASN A 509 1.09 33.01 -24.53
C ASN A 509 2.03 34.18 -24.94
N ASP A 510 1.44 35.23 -25.51
CA ASP A 510 2.10 36.44 -26.01
C ASP A 510 2.39 37.51 -24.93
N ALA A 511 2.01 37.28 -23.67
CA ALA A 511 2.26 38.22 -22.58
C ALA A 511 3.78 38.46 -22.39
N ASN A 512 4.17 39.58 -21.78
CA ASN A 512 5.57 39.84 -21.46
C ASN A 512 5.73 40.21 -19.98
N PRO A 513 6.20 39.29 -19.11
CA PRO A 513 6.66 37.93 -19.43
C PRO A 513 5.52 36.99 -19.87
N GLY A 514 5.81 36.00 -20.71
CA GLY A 514 4.80 35.04 -21.19
C GLY A 514 4.29 34.14 -20.08
N VAL A 515 3.05 33.66 -20.22
CA VAL A 515 2.37 32.85 -19.22
C VAL A 515 1.88 31.53 -19.83
N CYS A 516 2.14 30.41 -19.15
CA CYS A 516 1.61 29.08 -19.48
C CYS A 516 0.81 28.53 -18.30
N GLU A 517 -0.46 28.22 -18.55
CA GLU A 517 -1.37 27.64 -17.54
C GLU A 517 -1.61 26.16 -17.82
N VAL A 518 -1.36 25.31 -16.81
CA VAL A 518 -1.48 23.86 -16.87
C VAL A 518 -2.59 23.41 -15.90
N PRO A 519 -3.85 23.27 -16.37
CA PRO A 519 -4.94 22.77 -15.55
C PRO A 519 -4.74 21.29 -15.20
N CYS A 520 -5.02 20.94 -13.95
CA CYS A 520 -4.80 19.64 -13.33
C CYS A 520 -6.12 19.13 -12.72
N PHE A 521 -6.43 17.85 -12.93
CA PHE A 521 -7.69 17.23 -12.49
C PHE A 521 -7.45 15.87 -11.86
N ALA A 522 -8.09 15.58 -10.72
CA ALA A 522 -8.07 14.26 -10.11
C ALA A 522 -9.44 13.89 -9.52
N THR A 523 -9.71 12.61 -9.40
CA THR A 523 -10.83 12.09 -8.62
C THR A 523 -10.30 11.33 -7.43
N VAL A 524 -11.09 11.27 -6.38
CA VAL A 524 -10.83 10.43 -5.22
C VAL A 524 -11.99 9.47 -5.08
N GLN A 525 -11.71 8.20 -4.82
CA GLN A 525 -12.71 7.21 -4.43
C GLN A 525 -12.34 6.64 -3.06
N PRO A 526 -13.31 6.47 -2.14
CA PRO A 526 -14.72 6.89 -2.24
C PRO A 526 -14.88 8.42 -2.28
N ASN A 527 -15.92 8.90 -2.98
CA ASN A 527 -16.24 10.33 -3.10
C ASN A 527 -17.51 10.70 -2.31
N THR A 528 -17.41 10.85 -0.99
CA THR A 528 -18.52 11.32 -0.13
C THR A 528 -18.24 12.72 0.42
N PRO A 529 -19.26 13.49 0.85
CA PRO A 529 -19.05 14.82 1.45
C PRO A 529 -18.09 14.83 2.64
N GLU A 530 -18.13 13.79 3.48
CA GLU A 530 -17.26 13.65 4.65
C GLU A 530 -15.80 13.42 4.24
N ILE A 531 -15.57 12.61 3.20
CA ILE A 531 -14.24 12.41 2.61
C ILE A 531 -13.75 13.66 1.90
N GLN A 532 -14.64 14.39 1.22
CA GLN A 532 -14.29 15.66 0.58
C GLN A 532 -13.82 16.69 1.61
N GLU A 533 -14.54 16.84 2.72
CA GLU A 533 -14.16 17.75 3.79
C GLU A 533 -12.85 17.32 4.44
N GLU A 534 -12.72 16.03 4.75
CA GLU A 534 -11.50 15.51 5.38
C GLU A 534 -10.28 15.62 4.46
N LEU A 535 -10.43 15.57 3.12
CA LEU A 535 -9.35 15.77 2.16
C LEU A 535 -9.14 17.24 1.75
N ARG A 536 -9.92 18.18 2.29
CA ARG A 536 -9.76 19.61 2.01
C ARG A 536 -8.37 20.07 2.44
N GLY A 537 -7.63 20.69 1.51
CA GLY A 537 -6.25 21.13 1.77
C GLY A 537 -5.21 20.01 1.81
N LYS A 538 -5.60 18.78 1.47
CA LYS A 538 -4.79 17.56 1.63
C LYS A 538 -4.49 16.84 0.30
N ILE A 539 -4.95 17.38 -0.83
CA ILE A 539 -4.62 16.93 -2.18
C ILE A 539 -3.51 17.81 -2.74
N ASN A 540 -2.31 17.28 -2.86
CA ASN A 540 -1.12 18.03 -3.26
C ASN A 540 -0.74 17.73 -4.71
N TRP A 541 -0.40 18.78 -5.45
CA TRP A 541 0.06 18.73 -6.83
C TRP A 541 1.49 19.21 -6.95
N THR A 542 2.27 18.54 -7.79
CA THR A 542 3.59 19.00 -8.21
C THR A 542 3.73 18.88 -9.73
N ILE A 543 4.53 19.74 -10.33
CA ILE A 543 4.92 19.67 -11.73
C ILE A 543 6.42 19.95 -11.84
N ASP A 544 7.11 19.27 -12.75
CA ASP A 544 8.52 19.55 -13.03
C ASP A 544 8.71 21.03 -13.38
N SER A 545 9.75 21.65 -12.82
CA SER A 545 10.05 23.06 -13.06
C SER A 545 10.47 23.33 -14.51
N VAL A 546 10.35 24.60 -14.90
CA VAL A 546 10.98 25.19 -16.08
C VAL A 546 11.99 26.19 -15.53
N GLU A 547 13.27 26.02 -15.82
CA GLU A 547 14.32 26.91 -15.31
C GLU A 547 14.05 28.36 -15.74
N GLU A 548 14.31 29.33 -14.86
CA GLU A 548 14.04 30.78 -15.05
C GLU A 548 12.55 31.19 -15.16
N SER A 549 11.62 30.25 -15.36
CA SER A 549 10.19 30.51 -15.19
C SER A 549 9.80 30.46 -13.71
N SER A 550 9.04 31.44 -13.22
CA SER A 550 8.41 31.33 -11.91
C SER A 550 7.19 30.40 -11.98
N LEU A 551 7.12 29.45 -11.05
CA LEU A 551 5.97 28.55 -10.89
C LEU A 551 5.13 29.00 -9.70
N SER A 552 3.86 29.32 -9.96
CA SER A 552 2.83 29.49 -8.93
C SER A 552 1.67 28.53 -9.17
N TRP A 553 0.82 28.40 -8.17
CA TRP A 553 -0.37 27.56 -8.22
C TRP A 553 -1.60 28.42 -7.93
N GLN A 554 -2.74 28.10 -8.53
CA GLN A 554 -3.96 28.85 -8.34
C GLN A 554 -4.42 28.81 -6.87
N ASN A 555 -4.33 27.62 -6.24
CA ASN A 555 -4.79 27.39 -4.87
C ASN A 555 -3.65 27.02 -3.89
N GLY A 556 -2.39 27.25 -4.28
CA GLY A 556 -1.19 26.88 -3.50
C GLY A 556 -0.13 27.98 -3.43
N ALA A 557 0.97 27.71 -2.71
CA ALA A 557 2.12 28.61 -2.57
C ALA A 557 3.34 28.12 -3.40
N GLU A 558 4.48 28.81 -3.28
CA GLU A 558 5.76 28.35 -3.84
C GLU A 558 6.13 26.97 -3.26
N GLY A 559 6.06 25.91 -4.08
CA GLY A 559 6.45 24.54 -3.70
C GLY A 559 5.45 23.45 -4.09
N GLY A 560 4.16 23.76 -4.26
CA GLY A 560 3.13 22.77 -4.66
C GLY A 560 1.71 23.32 -4.65
N GLY A 561 0.86 22.77 -5.53
CA GLY A 561 -0.55 23.11 -5.63
C GLY A 561 -1.40 22.36 -4.62
N VAL A 562 -2.52 22.93 -4.20
CA VAL A 562 -3.48 22.33 -3.29
C VAL A 562 -4.82 22.20 -4.00
N GLY A 563 -5.20 20.97 -4.32
CA GLY A 563 -6.44 20.68 -5.02
C GLY A 563 -7.65 21.20 -4.26
N GLU A 564 -8.54 21.90 -4.99
CA GLU A 564 -9.85 22.28 -4.51
C GLU A 564 -10.93 21.39 -5.13
N TYR A 565 -11.91 20.97 -4.34
CA TYR A 565 -12.99 20.13 -4.82
C TYR A 565 -14.04 20.93 -5.60
N ASP A 566 -14.25 20.56 -6.86
CA ASP A 566 -15.32 21.07 -7.72
C ASP A 566 -16.54 20.15 -7.68
N SER A 567 -17.54 20.55 -6.89
CA SER A 567 -18.79 19.80 -6.73
C SER A 567 -19.60 19.63 -8.04
N LEU A 568 -19.43 20.48 -9.05
CA LEU A 568 -20.15 20.38 -10.31
C LEU A 568 -19.62 19.22 -11.17
N ASN A 569 -18.33 18.96 -11.11
CA ASN A 569 -17.65 17.96 -11.93
C ASN A 569 -17.20 16.72 -11.13
N ALA A 570 -17.44 16.74 -9.81
CA ALA A 570 -17.04 15.70 -8.87
C ALA A 570 -15.55 15.34 -8.99
N ASP A 571 -14.69 16.36 -9.04
CA ASP A 571 -13.24 16.23 -9.15
C ASP A 571 -12.49 17.30 -8.34
N TRP A 572 -11.21 17.07 -8.11
CA TRP A 572 -10.27 17.96 -7.48
C TRP A 572 -9.46 18.68 -8.55
N ARG A 573 -9.41 20.01 -8.47
CA ARG A 573 -8.86 20.88 -9.48
C ARG A 573 -7.75 21.74 -8.93
N GLU A 574 -6.76 21.97 -9.78
CA GLU A 574 -5.66 22.87 -9.52
C GLU A 574 -5.10 23.35 -10.88
N ARG A 575 -4.30 24.42 -10.87
CA ARG A 575 -3.67 24.97 -12.06
C ARG A 575 -2.25 25.44 -11.73
N ALA A 576 -1.27 24.82 -12.38
CA ALA A 576 0.10 25.34 -12.37
C ALA A 576 0.21 26.50 -13.36
N ILE A 577 0.88 27.57 -12.94
CA ILE A 577 1.06 28.79 -13.73
C ILE A 577 2.55 29.07 -13.82
N PHE A 578 3.12 28.90 -15.00
CA PHE A 578 4.49 29.31 -15.30
C PHE A 578 4.48 30.73 -15.86
N THR A 579 5.29 31.62 -15.30
CA THR A 579 5.47 33.00 -15.78
C THR A 579 6.93 33.26 -16.13
N GLY A 580 7.16 33.82 -17.32
CA GLY A 580 8.49 33.98 -17.92
C GLY A 580 8.85 32.78 -18.78
N LEU A 581 9.30 33.03 -20.01
CA LEU A 581 9.87 31.96 -20.83
C LEU A 581 11.33 31.71 -20.38
N PRO A 582 11.81 30.45 -20.40
CA PRO A 582 13.20 30.10 -20.13
C PRO A 582 14.14 30.65 -21.20
N SER A 583 15.41 30.90 -20.88
CA SER A 583 16.41 31.24 -21.89
C SER A 583 16.86 30.04 -22.74
N ASP A 584 16.77 28.82 -22.21
CA ASP A 584 17.19 27.59 -22.87
C ASP A 584 15.99 26.81 -23.45
N ASN A 585 16.06 26.47 -24.73
CA ASN A 585 15.06 25.69 -25.45
C ASN A 585 14.86 24.28 -24.89
N ASP A 586 15.89 23.69 -24.26
CA ASP A 586 15.81 22.34 -23.67
C ASP A 586 14.97 22.33 -22.36
N GLN A 587 14.54 23.50 -21.87
CA GLN A 587 13.63 23.63 -20.73
C GLN A 587 12.15 23.40 -21.08
N PHE A 588 11.78 23.45 -22.36
CA PHE A 588 10.46 23.07 -22.84
C PHE A 588 10.30 21.56 -22.93
N GLY A 589 9.10 21.11 -23.32
CA GLY A 589 8.79 19.71 -23.53
C GLY A 589 8.12 19.03 -22.36
N VAL A 590 8.41 17.74 -22.15
CA VAL A 590 7.65 16.90 -21.23
C VAL A 590 7.99 17.25 -19.78
N LYS A 591 6.96 17.53 -18.99
CA LYS A 591 6.99 17.77 -17.54
C LYS A 591 6.14 16.73 -16.85
N ASN A 592 6.70 16.07 -15.83
CA ASN A 592 5.94 15.17 -14.99
C ASN A 592 5.02 15.97 -14.08
N VAL A 593 3.78 15.50 -13.96
CA VAL A 593 2.78 16.03 -13.05
C VAL A 593 2.46 14.93 -12.05
N THR A 594 2.47 15.24 -10.77
CA THR A 594 2.12 14.29 -9.72
C THR A 594 0.96 14.84 -8.91
N VAL A 595 -0.05 14.01 -8.67
CA VAL A 595 -1.05 14.25 -7.64
C VAL A 595 -0.83 13.26 -6.51
N SER A 596 -0.94 13.74 -5.28
CA SER A 596 -0.85 12.90 -4.09
C SER A 596 -1.85 13.36 -3.04
N ASN A 597 -2.26 12.46 -2.16
CA ASN A 597 -2.86 12.84 -0.88
C ASN A 597 -1.83 12.69 0.25
N VAL A 598 -2.06 13.35 1.39
CA VAL A 598 -1.07 13.45 2.50
C VAL A 598 -0.56 12.12 3.08
N LYS A 599 -1.14 10.97 2.70
CA LYS A 599 -0.88 9.68 3.36
C LYS A 599 -0.73 8.46 2.44
N GLY A 600 -0.48 8.64 1.14
CA GLY A 600 0.22 7.61 0.34
C GLY A 600 -0.39 7.18 -1.01
N SER A 601 -1.57 7.67 -1.41
CA SER A 601 -2.00 7.48 -2.81
C SER A 601 -1.38 8.58 -3.67
N SER A 602 -0.58 8.20 -4.66
CA SER A 602 -0.05 9.11 -5.66
C SER A 602 -0.26 8.57 -7.07
N GLN A 603 -0.38 9.48 -8.02
CA GLN A 603 -0.35 9.14 -9.43
C GLN A 603 0.48 10.16 -10.20
N CYS A 604 1.23 9.67 -11.17
CA CYS A 604 2.01 10.49 -12.09
C CYS A 604 1.35 10.55 -13.48
N GLY A 605 1.41 11.73 -14.09
CA GLY A 605 1.07 12.02 -15.47
C GLY A 605 2.14 12.91 -16.09
N SER A 606 1.88 13.41 -17.30
CA SER A 606 2.81 14.29 -17.99
C SER A 606 2.09 15.36 -18.80
N ALA A 607 2.66 16.56 -18.85
CA ALA A 607 2.27 17.66 -19.72
C ALA A 607 3.44 18.00 -20.67
N LYS A 608 3.16 18.49 -21.87
CA LYS A 608 4.14 19.05 -22.80
C LYS A 608 3.96 20.56 -22.84
N LEU A 609 5.04 21.28 -22.56
CA LEU A 609 5.08 22.75 -22.59
C LEU A 609 5.78 23.23 -23.85
N PHE A 610 5.17 24.21 -24.52
CA PHE A 610 5.63 24.79 -25.78
C PHE A 610 5.79 26.31 -25.67
N PHE A 611 6.58 26.93 -26.54
CA PHE A 611 6.57 28.39 -26.72
C PHE A 611 5.72 28.78 -27.93
N ALA A 612 5.02 29.91 -27.86
CA ALA A 612 4.33 30.44 -29.04
C ALA A 612 5.36 30.85 -30.11
N ARG A 613 5.32 30.21 -31.28
CA ARG A 613 6.37 30.28 -32.31
C ARG A 613 6.67 31.71 -32.77
N ASP A 614 5.60 32.44 -33.07
CA ASP A 614 5.64 33.71 -33.82
C ASP A 614 5.62 34.94 -32.92
N GLU A 615 5.54 34.76 -31.59
CA GLU A 615 5.57 35.83 -30.60
C GLU A 615 6.99 36.33 -30.33
N TYR A 616 7.12 37.47 -29.67
CA TYR A 616 8.39 38.22 -29.51
C TYR A 616 8.84 38.33 -28.05
N ASN A 617 8.36 37.47 -27.17
CA ASN A 617 8.49 37.58 -25.70
C ASN A 617 9.55 36.66 -25.09
N HIS A 618 10.46 36.11 -25.87
CA HIS A 618 11.64 35.37 -25.37
C HIS A 618 12.52 36.27 -24.48
N PRO A 619 13.32 35.73 -23.54
CA PRO A 619 14.07 36.53 -22.55
C PRO A 619 15.42 37.08 -23.06
N GLY A 620 15.74 36.90 -24.35
CA GLY A 620 17.04 37.25 -24.93
C GLY A 620 17.27 38.76 -25.13
N ALA A 621 18.49 39.14 -25.48
CA ALA A 621 18.89 40.54 -25.68
C ALA A 621 18.05 41.31 -26.72
N ASP A 622 17.50 40.61 -27.71
CA ASP A 622 16.67 41.17 -28.79
C ASP A 622 15.17 40.86 -28.62
N SER A 623 14.74 40.62 -27.38
CA SER A 623 13.32 40.47 -27.01
C SER A 623 12.50 41.68 -27.49
N GLY A 624 11.29 41.43 -27.97
CA GLY A 624 10.41 42.42 -28.60
C GLY A 624 10.78 42.77 -30.05
N VAL A 625 11.91 42.27 -30.56
CA VAL A 625 12.39 42.53 -31.93
C VAL A 625 12.49 41.24 -32.74
N THR A 626 13.02 40.16 -32.15
CA THR A 626 13.09 38.85 -32.80
C THR A 626 11.99 37.90 -32.32
N PRO A 627 11.44 37.04 -33.20
CA PRO A 627 10.43 36.07 -32.79
C PRO A 627 11.06 34.92 -32.00
N ASN A 628 10.24 34.26 -31.18
CA ASN A 628 10.64 33.17 -30.30
C ASN A 628 11.31 32.03 -31.07
N TRP A 629 10.77 31.67 -32.25
CA TRP A 629 11.37 30.62 -33.08
C TRP A 629 12.82 30.94 -33.47
N TYR A 630 13.14 32.19 -33.77
CA TYR A 630 14.49 32.58 -34.16
C TYR A 630 15.43 32.45 -32.96
N TYR A 631 14.96 32.90 -31.79
CA TYR A 631 15.73 32.84 -30.55
C TYR A 631 16.01 31.41 -30.07
N TYR A 632 15.01 30.52 -30.09
CA TYR A 632 15.15 29.15 -29.58
C TYR A 632 15.75 28.20 -30.62
N TRP A 633 15.37 28.30 -31.90
CA TRP A 633 15.87 27.34 -32.90
C TRP A 633 17.35 27.52 -33.23
N GLN A 634 17.94 28.69 -33.00
CA GLN A 634 19.39 28.88 -33.12
C GLN A 634 20.19 28.14 -32.03
N GLN A 635 19.54 27.66 -30.96
CA GLN A 635 20.14 26.88 -29.87
C GLN A 635 20.29 25.38 -30.24
N GLY A 636 20.66 25.12 -31.49
CA GLY A 636 20.92 23.77 -32.00
C GLY A 636 19.71 23.04 -32.61
N ALA A 637 18.52 23.63 -32.65
CA ALA A 637 17.36 23.01 -33.30
C ALA A 637 17.47 23.08 -34.84
N VAL A 638 17.98 24.18 -35.40
CA VAL A 638 18.32 24.29 -36.82
C VAL A 638 19.81 23.99 -37.01
N GLY A 639 20.09 22.81 -37.55
CA GLY A 639 21.43 22.42 -37.97
C GLY A 639 21.91 23.26 -39.15
N GLY A 640 23.23 23.45 -39.23
CA GLY A 640 23.82 24.26 -40.28
C GLY A 640 23.96 25.75 -39.97
N GLY A 641 23.78 26.18 -38.72
CA GLY A 641 24.25 27.47 -38.21
C GLY A 641 23.30 28.65 -38.40
N LEU A 642 22.07 28.55 -37.90
CA LEU A 642 21.14 29.69 -37.86
C LEU A 642 21.72 30.90 -37.10
N GLY A 643 22.57 30.67 -36.09
CA GLY A 643 23.28 31.74 -35.37
C GLY A 643 24.26 32.55 -36.21
N ASP A 644 24.58 32.14 -37.45
CA ASP A 644 25.37 32.94 -38.40
C ASP A 644 24.52 33.99 -39.15
N PHE A 645 23.19 33.95 -38.97
CA PHE A 645 22.24 34.83 -39.65
C PHE A 645 21.86 35.98 -38.74
N HIS A 646 21.57 37.13 -39.33
CA HIS A 646 20.88 38.23 -38.67
C HIS A 646 19.38 38.13 -38.95
N TYR A 647 18.57 38.39 -37.93
CA TYR A 647 17.13 38.54 -38.16
C TYR A 647 16.85 39.87 -38.88
N GLY A 648 16.28 39.78 -40.08
CA GLY A 648 15.99 40.93 -40.93
C GLY A 648 14.57 41.50 -40.77
N GLY A 649 13.76 40.96 -39.86
CA GLY A 649 12.36 41.36 -39.69
C GLY A 649 11.44 40.85 -40.82
N THR A 650 10.47 41.68 -41.20
CA THR A 650 9.57 41.42 -42.33
C THR A 650 10.09 42.10 -43.59
N TYR A 651 10.34 41.33 -44.65
CA TYR A 651 10.86 41.85 -45.92
C TYR A 651 10.20 41.18 -47.11
N GLY A 652 9.07 41.72 -47.57
CA GLY A 652 8.30 41.17 -48.69
C GLY A 652 8.00 39.67 -48.49
N ASP A 653 8.13 38.90 -49.58
CA ASP A 653 7.96 37.43 -49.59
C ASP A 653 9.30 36.67 -49.40
N VAL A 654 10.33 37.36 -48.91
CA VAL A 654 11.68 36.81 -48.78
C VAL A 654 11.80 36.02 -47.48
N ARG A 655 12.42 34.84 -47.56
CA ARG A 655 12.66 33.96 -46.40
C ARG A 655 14.09 34.10 -45.85
N GLY A 656 15.06 34.30 -46.73
CA GLY A 656 16.45 34.56 -46.40
C GLY A 656 17.11 35.40 -47.48
N LYS A 657 18.28 35.97 -47.18
CA LYS A 657 19.11 36.68 -48.15
C LYS A 657 20.57 36.63 -47.75
N TYR A 658 21.46 36.28 -48.67
CA TYR A 658 22.86 36.65 -48.58
C TYR A 658 23.12 38.04 -49.20
N ASP A 659 23.72 38.97 -48.45
CA ASP A 659 24.21 40.25 -48.97
C ASP A 659 25.72 40.21 -49.18
N SER A 660 26.15 40.15 -50.44
CA SER A 660 27.55 40.06 -50.82
C SER A 660 28.35 41.34 -50.53
N ASN A 661 27.70 42.50 -50.39
CA ASN A 661 28.41 43.76 -50.12
C ASN A 661 28.94 43.82 -48.69
N THR A 662 28.20 43.23 -47.75
CA THR A 662 28.52 43.20 -46.32
C THR A 662 28.90 41.81 -45.83
N ASP A 663 28.94 40.82 -46.71
CA ASP A 663 29.11 39.39 -46.40
C ASP A 663 28.20 38.92 -45.27
N THR A 664 26.93 39.36 -45.30
CA THR A 664 25.95 39.15 -44.22
C THR A 664 24.84 38.21 -44.66
N LEU A 665 24.48 37.26 -43.81
CA LEU A 665 23.34 36.37 -44.00
C LEU A 665 22.14 36.90 -43.22
N TYR A 666 20.98 36.99 -43.86
CA TYR A 666 19.72 37.42 -43.26
C TYR A 666 18.70 36.30 -43.31
N ILE A 667 17.94 36.16 -42.23
CA ILE A 667 16.75 35.32 -42.14
C ILE A 667 15.57 36.22 -41.79
N TYR A 668 14.42 35.99 -42.42
CA TYR A 668 13.25 36.85 -42.27
C TYR A 668 12.07 36.10 -41.65
N PHE A 669 11.06 36.86 -41.22
CA PHE A 669 9.88 36.34 -40.51
C PHE A 669 9.18 35.17 -41.23
N LEU A 670 9.16 35.16 -42.58
CA LEU A 670 8.49 34.13 -43.37
C LEU A 670 9.28 32.81 -43.49
N ALA A 671 10.50 32.72 -42.95
CA ALA A 671 11.33 31.53 -43.04
C ALA A 671 10.69 30.23 -42.53
N PRO A 672 9.90 30.22 -41.44
CA PRO A 672 9.16 29.04 -40.99
C PRO A 672 7.94 28.68 -41.85
N GLY A 673 7.55 29.55 -42.79
CA GLY A 673 6.42 29.30 -43.69
C GLY A 673 6.71 28.16 -44.66
N SER A 674 5.65 27.51 -45.14
CA SER A 674 5.76 26.36 -46.04
C SER A 674 6.62 26.64 -47.28
N LYS A 675 7.50 25.71 -47.60
CA LYS A 675 8.29 25.58 -48.83
C LYS A 675 7.79 24.38 -49.62
N VAL A 676 7.82 24.51 -50.93
CA VAL A 676 7.38 23.47 -51.87
C VAL A 676 8.53 23.20 -52.83
N ALA A 677 8.82 21.92 -53.04
CA ALA A 677 9.78 21.46 -54.03
C ALA A 677 9.17 21.62 -55.44
N VAL A 678 9.98 22.04 -56.41
CA VAL A 678 9.53 22.34 -57.77
C VAL A 678 10.29 21.48 -58.77
N SER A 679 9.55 20.81 -59.66
CA SER A 679 10.14 20.12 -60.81
C SER A 679 10.48 21.13 -61.90
N VAL A 680 11.75 21.19 -62.29
CA VAL A 680 12.27 22.03 -63.36
C VAL A 680 12.88 21.19 -64.47
N THR A 681 12.76 21.67 -65.70
CA THR A 681 13.24 20.99 -66.92
C THR A 681 14.29 21.84 -67.59
N HIS A 682 15.41 21.21 -67.97
CA HIS A 682 16.46 21.86 -68.74
C HIS A 682 15.92 22.35 -70.10
N LYS A 683 16.11 23.61 -70.48
CA LYS A 683 15.52 24.21 -71.70
C LYS A 683 15.89 23.49 -73.00
N TYR A 684 17.11 22.93 -73.06
CA TYR A 684 17.68 22.35 -74.28
C TYR A 684 17.80 20.82 -74.27
N THR A 685 17.45 20.17 -73.16
CA THR A 685 17.53 18.72 -73.02
C THR A 685 16.27 18.22 -72.32
N ASN A 686 16.10 16.91 -72.16
CA ASN A 686 14.97 16.35 -71.39
C ASN A 686 15.37 16.02 -69.94
N LEU A 687 16.46 16.62 -69.43
CA LEU A 687 16.87 16.44 -68.05
C LEU A 687 15.89 17.18 -67.13
N ASN A 688 15.44 16.48 -66.09
CA ASN A 688 14.48 16.97 -65.12
C ASN A 688 15.03 16.80 -63.71
N PHE A 689 14.89 17.84 -62.90
CA PHE A 689 15.25 17.81 -61.49
C PHE A 689 14.09 18.33 -60.67
N ASN A 690 13.82 17.65 -59.56
CA ASN A 690 13.06 18.27 -58.48
C ASN A 690 14.03 19.10 -57.65
N ILE A 691 13.82 20.40 -57.47
CA ILE A 691 14.70 21.29 -56.69
C ILE A 691 13.95 21.88 -55.50
N GLY A 692 14.67 22.22 -54.43
CA GLY A 692 14.08 22.65 -53.16
C GLY A 692 13.56 21.50 -52.32
N ILE A 693 12.74 21.84 -51.32
CA ILE A 693 12.19 20.91 -50.31
C ILE A 693 10.70 21.19 -50.05
N ASP A 694 9.95 20.13 -49.77
CA ASP A 694 8.61 20.21 -49.19
C ASP A 694 8.75 20.22 -47.66
N ALA A 695 8.71 21.42 -47.07
CA ALA A 695 9.02 21.60 -45.65
C ALA A 695 8.25 22.78 -45.06
N ASP A 696 8.02 22.75 -43.76
CA ASP A 696 7.41 23.81 -42.96
C ASP A 696 8.08 23.90 -41.58
N GLY A 697 7.82 24.99 -40.87
CA GLY A 697 8.36 25.24 -39.54
C GLY A 697 9.88 25.18 -39.53
N ILE A 698 10.43 24.44 -38.58
CA ILE A 698 11.88 24.30 -38.38
C ILE A 698 12.62 23.76 -39.61
N ASP A 699 12.00 22.83 -40.36
CA ASP A 699 12.60 22.22 -41.55
C ASP A 699 12.72 23.26 -42.68
N ALA A 700 11.73 24.14 -42.83
CA ALA A 700 11.76 25.24 -43.82
C ALA A 700 12.84 26.29 -43.48
N VAL A 701 13.04 26.59 -42.18
CA VAL A 701 14.14 27.45 -41.73
C VAL A 701 15.48 26.81 -42.04
N ALA A 702 15.67 25.53 -41.71
CA ALA A 702 16.91 24.80 -42.00
C ALA A 702 17.23 24.76 -43.50
N GLY A 703 16.22 24.55 -44.35
CA GLY A 703 16.37 24.65 -45.81
C GLY A 703 16.78 26.05 -46.26
N THR A 704 16.18 27.10 -45.69
CA THR A 704 16.56 28.49 -45.98
C THR A 704 17.98 28.81 -45.55
N VAL A 705 18.42 28.33 -44.38
CA VAL A 705 19.81 28.48 -43.90
C VAL A 705 20.79 27.85 -44.89
N ARG A 706 20.50 26.64 -45.39
CA ARG A 706 21.31 26.00 -46.44
C ARG A 706 21.34 26.81 -47.72
N HIS A 707 20.18 27.25 -48.19
CA HIS A 707 20.02 28.05 -49.40
C HIS A 707 20.96 29.27 -49.40
N GLU A 708 20.87 30.12 -48.36
CA GLU A 708 21.66 31.35 -48.32
C GLU A 708 23.15 31.11 -48.08
N LYS A 709 23.51 30.05 -47.33
CA LYS A 709 24.92 29.65 -47.19
C LYS A 709 25.51 29.17 -48.51
N LYS A 710 24.71 28.55 -49.38
CA LYS A 710 25.16 28.17 -50.72
C LYS A 710 25.45 29.40 -51.58
N HIS A 711 24.59 30.44 -51.51
CA HIS A 711 24.86 31.74 -52.13
C HIS A 711 26.19 32.33 -51.66
N ARG A 712 26.42 32.38 -50.35
CA ARG A 712 27.68 32.84 -49.76
C ARG A 712 28.89 32.03 -50.23
N TRP A 713 28.78 30.70 -50.24
CA TRP A 713 29.85 29.83 -50.72
C TRP A 713 30.15 30.06 -52.20
N ILE A 714 29.13 30.18 -53.05
CA ILE A 714 29.29 30.47 -54.48
C ILE A 714 30.05 31.80 -54.63
N PHE A 715 29.58 32.86 -53.98
CA PHE A 715 30.26 34.16 -54.05
C PHE A 715 31.73 34.07 -53.59
N GLN A 716 32.01 33.44 -52.46
CA GLN A 716 33.38 33.36 -51.91
C GLN A 716 34.34 32.53 -52.76
N ASN A 717 33.84 31.54 -53.51
CA ASN A 717 34.69 30.62 -54.27
C ASN A 717 34.74 30.94 -55.78
N TRP A 718 33.69 31.55 -56.32
CA TRP A 718 33.45 31.67 -57.75
C TRP A 718 33.40 33.11 -58.27
N SER A 719 33.18 34.13 -57.44
CA SER A 719 33.03 35.53 -57.89
C SER A 719 34.22 36.14 -58.64
N THR A 720 35.39 35.51 -58.57
CA THR A 720 36.62 35.95 -59.26
C THR A 720 36.94 35.14 -60.52
N GLN A 721 36.13 34.11 -60.81
CA GLN A 721 36.30 33.26 -62.00
C GLN A 721 35.57 33.89 -63.20
N ALA A 722 35.96 33.47 -64.41
CA ALA A 722 35.27 33.90 -65.62
C ALA A 722 33.86 33.29 -65.67
N ASP A 723 32.88 34.15 -65.90
CA ASP A 723 31.45 33.86 -65.97
C ASP A 723 30.88 34.77 -67.06
N SER A 724 30.57 34.17 -68.21
CA SER A 724 30.26 34.90 -69.44
C SER A 724 28.84 35.45 -69.49
N ASP A 725 27.89 34.88 -68.75
CA ASP A 725 26.50 35.34 -68.66
C ASP A 725 26.15 36.04 -67.35
N GLY A 726 27.06 36.02 -66.37
CA GLY A 726 26.99 36.82 -65.14
C GLY A 726 26.02 36.27 -64.10
N ASP A 727 25.72 34.98 -64.18
CA ASP A 727 24.75 34.30 -63.34
C ASP A 727 25.37 33.78 -62.02
N SER A 728 26.69 33.97 -61.85
CA SER A 728 27.56 33.52 -60.75
C SER A 728 27.99 32.05 -60.78
N VAL A 729 27.69 31.30 -61.85
CA VAL A 729 28.26 29.97 -62.14
C VAL A 729 29.39 30.14 -63.16
N PRO A 730 30.66 29.85 -62.80
CA PRO A 730 31.77 30.06 -63.73
C PRO A 730 31.67 29.21 -64.99
N ASP A 731 32.18 29.72 -66.11
CA ASP A 731 32.22 29.04 -67.41
C ASP A 731 32.81 27.62 -67.31
N ALA A 732 33.77 27.44 -66.39
CA ALA A 732 34.45 26.18 -66.12
C ALA A 732 33.60 25.13 -65.37
N GLN A 733 32.46 25.51 -64.80
CA GLN A 733 31.50 24.61 -64.14
C GLN A 733 30.30 24.28 -65.04
N GLU A 734 30.13 25.02 -66.13
CA GLU A 734 29.06 24.81 -67.09
C GLU A 734 29.38 23.66 -68.06
N GLY A 735 28.34 22.93 -68.46
CA GLY A 735 28.42 21.73 -69.30
C GLY A 735 28.92 20.49 -68.56
N ILE A 736 29.20 20.61 -67.25
CA ILE A 736 29.72 19.52 -66.42
C ILE A 736 28.59 18.79 -65.68
N ALA A 737 28.74 17.48 -65.54
CA ALA A 737 27.85 16.65 -64.74
C ALA A 737 27.91 17.02 -63.25
N PRO A 738 26.81 16.86 -62.48
CA PRO A 738 25.57 16.20 -62.89
C PRO A 738 24.50 17.15 -63.48
N TYR A 739 24.71 18.46 -63.48
CA TYR A 739 23.64 19.43 -63.78
C TYR A 739 23.69 20.01 -65.20
N TYR A 740 24.83 19.96 -65.89
CA TYR A 740 24.95 20.34 -67.30
C TYR A 740 24.42 21.75 -67.64
N PHE A 741 24.68 22.76 -66.80
CA PHE A 741 24.35 24.17 -67.10
C PHE A 741 24.91 24.60 -68.45
N ARG A 742 24.22 25.45 -69.20
CA ARG A 742 24.63 25.82 -70.55
C ARG A 742 25.33 27.17 -70.53
N ASN A 743 26.61 27.14 -70.93
CA ASN A 743 27.39 28.35 -71.12
C ASN A 743 26.69 29.40 -71.98
N GLY A 744 26.52 30.59 -71.39
CA GLY A 744 25.87 31.74 -72.00
C GLY A 744 24.34 31.79 -71.82
N ASP A 745 23.75 30.92 -71.01
CA ASP A 745 22.35 30.97 -70.59
C ASP A 745 22.23 31.00 -69.06
N PRO A 746 21.97 32.17 -68.45
CA PRO A 746 21.97 32.34 -66.99
C PRO A 746 20.77 31.69 -66.29
N ASP A 747 19.90 30.96 -67.01
CA ASP A 747 18.71 30.30 -66.48
C ASP A 747 18.43 29.00 -67.25
N THR A 748 19.40 28.09 -67.33
CA THR A 748 19.32 26.84 -68.12
C THR A 748 18.07 26.01 -67.80
N TYR A 749 17.57 26.05 -66.56
CA TYR A 749 16.40 25.29 -66.09
C TYR A 749 15.08 26.08 -66.04
N ASN A 750 15.04 27.30 -66.61
CA ASN A 750 13.84 28.13 -66.70
C ASN A 750 13.15 28.40 -65.35
N LEU A 751 13.95 28.66 -64.32
CA LEU A 751 13.48 29.03 -62.98
C LEU A 751 12.71 30.35 -63.00
N ALA A 752 13.00 31.26 -63.93
CA ALA A 752 12.28 32.51 -64.08
C ALA A 752 10.78 32.31 -64.34
N SER A 753 10.44 31.33 -65.18
CA SER A 753 9.05 30.99 -65.49
C SER A 753 8.43 30.05 -64.45
N SER A 754 9.26 29.23 -63.80
CA SER A 754 8.79 28.12 -62.94
C SER A 754 8.62 28.53 -61.48
N ILE A 755 9.39 29.50 -60.98
CA ILE A 755 9.41 29.90 -59.57
C ILE A 755 9.23 31.41 -59.40
N HIS A 756 10.15 32.22 -59.96
CA HIS A 756 10.09 33.67 -59.79
C HIS A 756 10.82 34.41 -60.92
N GLY A 757 10.16 35.40 -61.54
CA GLY A 757 10.66 36.07 -62.75
C GLY A 757 12.04 36.73 -62.64
N SER A 758 12.46 37.10 -61.42
CA SER A 758 13.79 37.66 -61.18
C SER A 758 14.93 36.68 -61.44
N TYR A 759 14.68 35.37 -61.46
CA TYR A 759 15.69 34.34 -61.68
C TYR A 759 16.19 34.25 -63.13
N SER A 760 15.69 35.11 -64.03
CA SER A 760 16.11 35.12 -65.43
C SER A 760 17.57 35.52 -65.66
N SER A 761 18.24 36.11 -64.66
CA SER A 761 19.64 36.54 -64.75
C SER A 761 20.60 35.85 -63.78
N TYR A 762 20.14 34.87 -62.99
CA TYR A 762 20.94 34.11 -62.00
C TYR A 762 20.28 32.77 -61.64
N GLY A 763 19.58 32.18 -62.61
CA GLY A 763 18.77 30.98 -62.45
C GLY A 763 19.60 29.72 -62.20
N ASP A 764 20.80 29.59 -62.76
CA ASP A 764 21.61 28.38 -62.51
C ASP A 764 22.28 28.42 -61.13
N GLN A 765 22.66 29.61 -60.64
CA GLN A 765 23.01 29.81 -59.23
C GLN A 765 21.85 29.44 -58.29
N GLU A 766 20.64 29.94 -58.54
CA GLU A 766 19.46 29.62 -57.72
C GLU A 766 19.11 28.13 -57.76
N PHE A 767 19.30 27.48 -58.92
CA PHE A 767 19.16 26.03 -59.04
C PHE A 767 20.11 25.31 -58.07
N LEU A 768 21.38 25.72 -58.01
CA LEU A 768 22.36 25.14 -57.08
C LEU A 768 21.97 25.37 -55.63
N CYS A 769 21.50 26.57 -55.27
CA CYS A 769 21.05 26.89 -53.92
C CYS A 769 19.82 26.06 -53.52
N ARG A 770 18.82 25.94 -54.41
CA ARG A 770 17.63 25.09 -54.22
C ARG A 770 17.98 23.60 -54.14
N MET A 771 18.99 23.15 -54.87
CA MET A 771 19.48 21.77 -54.74
C MET A 771 20.15 21.53 -53.38
N ASP A 772 20.89 22.52 -52.86
CA ASP A 772 21.55 22.42 -51.56
C ASP A 772 20.56 22.37 -50.38
N GLU A 773 19.36 22.97 -50.54
CA GLU A 773 18.27 22.88 -49.55
C GLU A 773 17.97 21.44 -49.15
N LYS A 774 18.10 20.47 -50.06
CA LYS A 774 17.81 19.05 -49.77
C LYS A 774 18.75 18.42 -48.75
N SER A 775 19.89 19.05 -48.48
CA SER A 775 20.85 18.65 -47.45
C SER A 775 20.63 19.38 -46.13
N PHE A 776 19.44 19.95 -45.91
CA PHE A 776 19.08 20.58 -44.64
C PHE A 776 19.15 19.59 -43.49
N VAL A 777 19.47 20.13 -42.32
CA VAL A 777 19.52 19.37 -41.08
C VAL A 777 18.75 20.18 -40.04
N SER A 778 17.69 19.59 -39.50
CA SER A 778 16.94 20.10 -38.37
C SER A 778 16.84 19.00 -37.32
N ASP A 779 16.83 19.40 -36.05
CA ASP A 779 16.56 18.50 -34.94
C ASP A 779 15.10 18.69 -34.51
N ARG A 780 14.24 17.80 -35.03
CA ARG A 780 12.81 17.80 -34.69
C ARG A 780 12.55 17.54 -33.21
N THR A 781 13.49 16.95 -32.47
CA THR A 781 13.33 16.69 -31.02
C THR A 781 13.47 17.97 -30.18
N LYS A 782 14.04 19.02 -30.77
CA LYS A 782 14.19 20.36 -30.17
C LYS A 782 13.13 21.36 -30.63
N ASP A 783 12.17 20.96 -31.47
CA ASP A 783 11.13 21.88 -31.95
C ASP A 783 9.92 21.93 -31.01
N TRP A 784 10.07 22.63 -29.89
CA TRP A 784 9.02 22.89 -28.90
C TRP A 784 8.18 24.14 -29.21
N ALA A 785 8.15 24.56 -30.48
CA ALA A 785 7.29 25.66 -30.90
C ALA A 785 5.82 25.23 -30.99
N TYR A 786 4.91 26.16 -30.75
CA TYR A 786 3.49 26.07 -31.06
C TYR A 786 3.13 27.08 -32.16
N PRO A 787 2.73 26.62 -33.37
CA PRO A 787 2.83 25.26 -33.88
C PRO A 787 4.29 24.85 -34.21
N GLY A 788 4.60 23.56 -34.14
CA GLY A 788 5.95 23.00 -34.36
C GLY A 788 5.93 21.47 -34.47
N LYS A 789 7.07 20.83 -34.75
CA LYS A 789 7.15 19.37 -35.02
C LYS A 789 6.84 18.50 -33.81
N GLN A 790 7.09 18.98 -32.58
CA GLN A 790 6.64 18.28 -31.36
C GLN A 790 5.16 18.54 -31.03
N TYR A 791 4.55 19.52 -31.69
CA TYR A 791 3.14 19.86 -31.58
C TYR A 791 2.35 19.15 -32.69
N GLU A 792 2.00 17.89 -32.49
CA GLU A 792 1.16 17.15 -33.44
C GLU A 792 -0.28 17.68 -33.40
N SER A 793 -0.69 18.44 -34.42
CA SER A 793 -2.10 18.78 -34.65
C SER A 793 -2.88 17.64 -35.32
N SER A 794 -2.20 16.64 -35.89
CA SER A 794 -2.79 15.57 -36.72
C SER A 794 -3.39 14.40 -35.94
N SER A 795 -3.66 14.53 -34.64
CA SER A 795 -4.57 13.60 -33.96
C SER A 795 -6.01 14.10 -33.91
N THR A 796 -6.29 15.38 -34.23
CA THR A 796 -7.65 15.94 -34.38
C THR A 796 -8.13 15.91 -35.84
N GLU A 797 -8.15 14.73 -36.46
CA GLU A 797 -9.19 14.44 -37.46
C GLU A 797 -10.42 13.93 -36.69
N TYR A 798 -11.59 14.53 -36.96
CA TYR A 798 -12.90 14.05 -36.49
C TYR A 798 -13.33 12.81 -37.27
#